data_AF-A0A2T3M779-F1
#
_entry.id   AF-A0A2T3M779-F1
#
_cell.length_a   1.000
_cell.length_b   1.000
_cell.length_c   1.000
_cell.angle_alpha   90.00
_cell.angle_beta   90.00
_cell.angle_gamma   90.00
#
_symmetry.space_group_name_H-M   'P 1'
#
loop_
_entity.id
_entity.type
_entity.pdbx_description
1 polymer ?
#
loop_
_entity_poly.entity_id
_entity_poly.type
_entity_poly.pdbx_seq_one_letter_code
_entity_poly.pdbx_strand_id
1 'polypeptide(L)'
;AKESGTSGQMTVELNVEHGQLSIIAADTQGLTVTDNGDGKLVISGDIDKINTLLDGGIKYTGDTNFNGNDQLTMTTSDNGNVGSGGVLTDVSTVDITVVAENDAPVNEVPTTITASEDTATVVDGLTVTDVDFNELANNEGMSVTLSVNHGSLSITLPINSGVEVTDDGSGNVVLKGSMADINTVLDSGVSYTATENFSGSDELTITTTDGGNTGIGGSLSTSNKVNITVTPKADAPSLSLSTDHLQTAAIQSSLGTMLPLIGLIVAASADASETLTIKISDLGSASIVDKAGNVIGTDLGNGEWQITAQDLSDVYIKDLDQGSHTIRMEAVSTESDGSQAISPPVNINVVVDDLSATNNVIGQNSASDQANLVIDSTAQATLLGGDGNDILVGGLASDILVGGRGDDILWGGDLDGNGDGVKDTFLWSGSDFGTTNAPATDTIMDFEVGIDTINLGDALDSQNIQSLDDLNNRLNIIEQQGNTEIQIFDDQHQVVQNIIINGVSHNDLFGDNTASMTNEDKLDSLLNSGNLELGDNFGNQQDNTLIADNQGESLFGFDGNDILVAGEGNDILTGGNDDDMFTWHETSLSTVSNTDTITDFELDKDQINIHDLLTDDENANLNMDDLLSHVSADVDGKGNVNLEVSSLEGKSQHIVLENINPQQDLGLADGASSADIVSSLFSHNAFHIDNTN
;
A
#
# COMPACT_ATOMS: atom_id res chain seq x y z
N ALA A 1 -75.94 -82.66 -10.62
CA ALA A 1 -76.34 -82.22 -11.98
C ALA A 1 -76.53 -83.36 -13.00
N LYS A 2 -75.81 -84.49 -12.95
CA LYS A 2 -75.89 -85.53 -14.01
C LYS A 2 -76.59 -86.83 -13.56
N GLU A 3 -77.92 -86.85 -13.54
CA GLU A 3 -78.68 -88.10 -13.50
C GLU A 3 -79.40 -88.35 -14.84
N SER A 4 -79.43 -89.62 -15.28
CA SER A 4 -80.23 -90.12 -16.41
C SER A 4 -80.16 -89.33 -17.74
N GLY A 5 -78.96 -88.91 -18.17
CA GLY A 5 -78.73 -88.46 -19.56
C GLY A 5 -79.25 -87.05 -19.92
N THR A 6 -79.51 -86.19 -18.94
CA THR A 6 -79.80 -84.75 -19.16
C THR A 6 -78.52 -83.89 -19.10
N SER A 7 -78.53 -82.70 -19.72
CA SER A 7 -77.33 -81.83 -19.81
C SER A 7 -76.96 -81.29 -18.42
N GLY A 8 -75.71 -81.48 -17.97
CA GLY A 8 -75.23 -81.05 -16.66
C GLY A 8 -74.94 -79.54 -16.57
N GLN A 9 -75.85 -78.70 -17.07
CA GLN A 9 -75.69 -77.25 -17.19
C GLN A 9 -75.73 -76.57 -15.82
N MET A 10 -74.67 -75.88 -15.43
CA MET A 10 -74.59 -75.12 -14.16
C MET A 10 -74.08 -73.71 -14.42
N THR A 11 -74.24 -72.83 -13.43
CA THR A 11 -73.66 -71.49 -13.43
C THR A 11 -72.78 -71.34 -12.20
N VAL A 12 -71.56 -70.83 -12.37
CA VAL A 12 -70.65 -70.46 -11.29
C VAL A 12 -70.37 -68.97 -11.40
N GLU A 13 -70.66 -68.24 -10.34
CA GLU A 13 -70.33 -66.84 -10.18
C GLU A 13 -69.18 -66.70 -9.18
N LEU A 14 -68.10 -66.08 -9.61
CA LEU A 14 -66.94 -65.75 -8.81
C LEU A 14 -66.90 -64.24 -8.59
N ASN A 15 -66.63 -63.80 -7.36
CA ASN A 15 -66.61 -62.38 -7.00
C ASN A 15 -65.50 -62.08 -6.00
N VAL A 16 -64.80 -60.95 -6.19
CA VAL A 16 -63.86 -60.34 -5.24
C VAL A 16 -64.21 -58.87 -5.03
N GLU A 17 -63.77 -58.26 -3.92
CA GLU A 17 -64.08 -56.85 -3.60
C GLU A 17 -62.98 -55.89 -4.08
N HIS A 18 -61.71 -56.31 -4.08
CA HIS A 18 -60.55 -55.45 -4.28
C HIS A 18 -59.60 -55.93 -5.38
N GLY A 19 -60.17 -56.32 -6.52
CA GLY A 19 -59.38 -56.69 -7.68
C GLY A 19 -60.21 -57.22 -8.85
N GLN A 20 -59.51 -57.82 -9.81
CA GLN A 20 -60.07 -58.37 -11.03
C GLN A 20 -59.81 -59.86 -11.14
N LEU A 21 -60.79 -60.59 -11.68
CA LEU A 21 -60.72 -62.03 -11.93
C LEU A 21 -60.64 -62.29 -13.42
N SER A 22 -59.75 -63.19 -13.84
CA SER A 22 -59.67 -63.62 -15.24
C SER A 22 -59.37 -65.11 -15.36
N ILE A 23 -59.88 -65.74 -16.42
CA ILE A 23 -59.63 -67.17 -16.69
C ILE A 23 -58.19 -67.38 -17.19
N ILE A 24 -57.53 -68.44 -16.70
CA ILE A 24 -56.18 -68.81 -17.15
C ILE A 24 -56.22 -69.69 -18.40
N ALA A 25 -57.24 -70.55 -18.51
CA ALA A 25 -57.36 -71.55 -19.57
C ALA A 25 -57.94 -70.99 -20.88
N ALA A 26 -57.39 -71.44 -22.02
CA ALA A 26 -57.74 -70.93 -23.36
C ALA A 26 -58.91 -71.66 -24.05
N ASP A 27 -59.30 -72.86 -23.59
CA ASP A 27 -60.42 -73.60 -24.19
C ASP A 27 -61.71 -73.41 -23.39
N THR A 28 -62.52 -72.44 -23.82
CA THR A 28 -63.86 -72.18 -23.27
C THR A 28 -64.97 -72.78 -24.14
N GLN A 29 -64.65 -73.67 -25.09
CA GLN A 29 -65.63 -74.18 -26.05
C GLN A 29 -66.79 -74.91 -25.36
N GLY A 30 -68.00 -74.36 -25.52
CA GLY A 30 -69.22 -74.88 -24.91
C GLY A 30 -69.47 -74.38 -23.49
N LEU A 31 -68.71 -73.38 -23.02
CA LEU A 31 -69.01 -72.54 -21.86
C LEU A 31 -69.40 -71.14 -22.34
N THR A 32 -70.20 -70.44 -21.55
CA THR A 32 -70.45 -69.00 -21.66
C THR A 32 -69.77 -68.34 -20.47
N VAL A 33 -68.76 -67.50 -20.74
CA VAL A 33 -68.02 -66.76 -19.72
C VAL A 33 -68.35 -65.28 -19.89
N THR A 34 -68.83 -64.63 -18.84
CA THR A 34 -69.11 -63.19 -18.81
C THR A 34 -68.25 -62.56 -17.72
N ASP A 35 -67.46 -61.58 -18.12
CA ASP A 35 -66.61 -60.76 -17.26
C ASP A 35 -66.88 -59.30 -17.61
N ASN A 36 -67.23 -58.50 -16.60
CA ASN A 36 -67.53 -57.08 -16.78
C ASN A 36 -66.43 -56.16 -16.24
N GLY A 37 -65.30 -56.71 -15.77
CA GLY A 37 -64.19 -55.94 -15.20
C GLY A 37 -64.54 -55.27 -13.87
N ASP A 38 -65.48 -55.83 -13.11
CA ASP A 38 -65.93 -55.36 -11.80
C ASP A 38 -65.60 -56.34 -10.68
N GLY A 39 -64.58 -57.19 -10.87
CA GLY A 39 -64.23 -58.25 -9.92
C GLY A 39 -65.18 -59.45 -9.94
N LYS A 40 -66.18 -59.46 -10.84
CA LYS A 40 -67.16 -60.53 -11.00
C LYS A 40 -66.99 -61.29 -12.32
N LEU A 41 -66.90 -62.61 -12.21
CA LEU A 41 -66.77 -63.55 -13.33
C LEU A 41 -67.86 -64.62 -13.28
N VAL A 42 -68.71 -64.67 -14.30
CA VAL A 42 -69.83 -65.64 -14.39
C VAL A 42 -69.55 -66.67 -15.49
N ILE A 43 -69.58 -67.95 -15.13
CA ILE A 43 -69.28 -69.09 -16.00
C ILE A 43 -70.49 -70.02 -16.04
N SER A 44 -71.12 -70.20 -17.20
CA SER A 44 -72.25 -71.12 -17.39
C SER A 44 -71.95 -72.18 -18.45
N GLY A 45 -72.36 -73.44 -18.22
CA GLY A 45 -72.11 -74.53 -19.16
C GLY A 45 -72.15 -75.91 -18.51
N ASP A 46 -71.67 -76.95 -19.21
CA ASP A 46 -71.61 -78.31 -18.65
C ASP A 46 -70.63 -78.40 -17.47
N ILE A 47 -71.06 -79.01 -16.37
CA ILE A 47 -70.30 -79.13 -15.12
C ILE A 47 -68.90 -79.73 -15.30
N ASP A 48 -68.70 -80.70 -16.20
CA ASP A 48 -67.35 -81.29 -16.37
C ASP A 48 -66.41 -80.28 -17.02
N LYS A 49 -66.94 -79.45 -17.93
CA LYS A 49 -66.19 -78.36 -18.58
C LYS A 49 -65.93 -77.20 -17.63
N ILE A 50 -66.91 -76.83 -16.79
CA ILE A 50 -66.72 -75.83 -15.73
C ILE A 50 -65.63 -76.29 -14.76
N ASN A 51 -65.69 -77.54 -14.29
CA ASN A 51 -64.68 -78.09 -13.40
C ASN A 51 -63.31 -78.15 -14.08
N THR A 52 -63.24 -78.55 -15.36
CA THR A 52 -61.96 -78.53 -16.12
C THR A 52 -61.40 -77.11 -16.24
N LEU A 53 -62.24 -76.09 -16.45
CA LEU A 53 -61.83 -74.69 -16.51
C LEU A 53 -61.28 -74.21 -15.16
N LEU A 54 -62.01 -74.47 -14.07
CA LEU A 54 -61.64 -74.02 -12.72
C LEU A 54 -60.43 -74.79 -12.15
N ASP A 55 -60.21 -76.05 -12.56
CA ASP A 55 -59.02 -76.84 -12.22
C ASP A 55 -57.74 -76.21 -12.82
N GLY A 56 -57.87 -75.50 -13.93
CA GLY A 56 -56.79 -74.68 -14.51
C GLY A 56 -56.48 -73.39 -13.74
N GLY A 57 -57.33 -73.03 -12.76
CA GLY A 57 -57.20 -71.84 -11.92
C GLY A 57 -57.81 -70.56 -12.50
N ILE A 58 -58.01 -69.59 -11.61
CA ILE A 58 -58.46 -68.22 -11.92
C ILE A 58 -57.35 -67.26 -11.47
N LYS A 59 -57.01 -66.31 -12.34
CA LYS A 59 -56.03 -65.26 -12.03
C LYS A 59 -56.75 -64.12 -11.32
N TYR A 60 -56.34 -63.85 -10.09
CA TYR A 60 -56.66 -62.65 -9.35
C TYR A 60 -55.57 -61.58 -9.59
N THR A 61 -55.97 -60.33 -9.73
CA THR A 61 -55.06 -59.17 -9.78
C THR A 61 -55.67 -58.10 -8.89
N GLY A 62 -55.03 -57.80 -7.78
CA GLY A 62 -55.53 -56.78 -6.84
C GLY A 62 -55.57 -55.40 -7.48
N ASP A 63 -56.38 -54.51 -6.91
CA ASP A 63 -56.40 -53.11 -7.29
C ASP A 63 -55.02 -52.46 -7.06
N THR A 64 -54.70 -51.41 -7.83
CA THR A 64 -53.46 -50.65 -7.64
C THR A 64 -53.37 -50.12 -6.21
N ASN A 65 -52.25 -50.38 -5.54
CA ASN A 65 -51.95 -50.01 -4.15
C ASN A 65 -52.91 -50.60 -3.12
N PHE A 66 -53.62 -51.70 -3.47
CA PHE A 66 -54.40 -52.43 -2.50
C PHE A 66 -53.56 -53.51 -1.81
N ASN A 67 -53.63 -53.53 -0.49
CA ASN A 67 -53.09 -54.54 0.40
C ASN A 67 -54.13 -54.88 1.49
N GLY A 68 -53.98 -56.05 2.10
CA GLY A 68 -54.89 -56.54 3.13
C GLY A 68 -55.74 -57.72 2.69
N ASN A 69 -56.88 -57.91 3.35
CA ASN A 69 -57.72 -59.09 3.13
C ASN A 69 -58.79 -58.79 2.06
N ASP A 70 -58.91 -59.68 1.10
CA ASP A 70 -60.01 -59.80 0.15
C ASP A 70 -60.57 -61.22 0.24
N GLN A 71 -61.73 -61.49 -0.36
CA GLN A 71 -62.35 -62.82 -0.33
C GLN A 71 -62.94 -63.17 -1.70
N LEU A 72 -62.44 -64.24 -2.29
CA LEU A 72 -63.07 -64.86 -3.45
C LEU A 72 -64.32 -65.60 -3.00
N THR A 73 -65.48 -65.10 -3.38
CA THR A 73 -66.78 -65.75 -3.16
C THR A 73 -67.19 -66.47 -4.43
N MET A 74 -67.42 -67.78 -4.33
CA MET A 74 -67.94 -68.63 -5.39
C MET A 74 -69.38 -69.03 -5.08
N THR A 75 -70.33 -68.53 -5.87
CA THR A 75 -71.73 -68.97 -5.85
C THR A 75 -71.98 -69.92 -7.00
N THR A 76 -72.28 -71.18 -6.70
CA THR A 76 -72.62 -72.19 -7.70
C THR A 76 -74.13 -72.37 -7.74
N SER A 77 -74.73 -72.35 -8.93
CA SER A 77 -76.14 -72.58 -9.17
C SER A 77 -76.33 -73.81 -10.04
N ASP A 78 -77.25 -74.67 -9.61
CA ASP A 78 -77.66 -75.83 -10.41
C ASP A 78 -78.64 -75.48 -11.54
N ASN A 79 -78.98 -74.19 -11.72
CA ASN A 79 -79.93 -73.69 -12.72
C ASN A 79 -81.30 -74.41 -12.71
N GLY A 80 -81.68 -75.08 -11.61
CA GLY A 80 -82.93 -75.83 -11.52
C GLY A 80 -82.92 -77.15 -12.29
N ASN A 81 -81.75 -77.79 -12.37
CA ASN A 81 -81.58 -79.16 -12.88
C ASN A 81 -82.45 -80.20 -12.13
N VAL A 82 -82.32 -81.48 -12.47
CA VAL A 82 -83.19 -82.58 -12.01
C VAL A 82 -83.41 -82.64 -10.48
N GLY A 83 -84.68 -82.68 -10.06
CA GLY A 83 -85.11 -82.79 -8.66
C GLY A 83 -86.33 -81.90 -8.33
N SER A 84 -87.02 -82.15 -7.22
CA SER A 84 -88.22 -81.38 -6.82
C SER A 84 -87.87 -80.17 -5.91
N GLY A 85 -86.89 -79.35 -6.32
CA GLY A 85 -86.35 -78.24 -5.51
C GLY A 85 -86.29 -76.87 -6.19
N GLY A 86 -86.45 -76.79 -7.51
CA GLY A 86 -86.19 -75.54 -8.25
C GLY A 86 -84.69 -75.24 -8.33
N VAL A 87 -84.33 -73.99 -8.63
CA VAL A 87 -82.93 -73.54 -8.66
C VAL A 87 -82.38 -73.48 -7.24
N LEU A 88 -81.30 -74.21 -6.98
CA LEU A 88 -80.57 -74.17 -5.72
C LEU A 88 -79.16 -73.61 -5.94
N THR A 89 -78.62 -72.98 -4.90
CA THR A 89 -77.28 -72.40 -4.91
C THR A 89 -76.47 -72.82 -3.69
N ASP A 90 -75.17 -72.97 -3.87
CA ASP A 90 -74.18 -73.16 -2.80
C ASP A 90 -73.11 -72.06 -2.87
N VAL A 91 -72.63 -71.61 -1.71
CA VAL A 91 -71.64 -70.54 -1.61
C VAL A 91 -70.40 -71.06 -0.90
N SER A 92 -69.26 -70.93 -1.55
CA SER A 92 -67.95 -71.22 -0.99
C SER A 92 -67.10 -69.97 -1.02
N THR A 93 -66.22 -69.79 -0.03
CA THR A 93 -65.33 -68.63 0.02
C THR A 93 -63.87 -69.08 0.16
N VAL A 94 -62.96 -68.27 -0.37
CA VAL A 94 -61.52 -68.41 -0.22
C VAL A 94 -60.97 -67.05 0.17
N ASP A 95 -60.33 -66.97 1.34
CA ASP A 95 -59.66 -65.74 1.77
C ASP A 95 -58.42 -65.50 0.90
N ILE A 96 -58.28 -64.26 0.43
CA ILE A 96 -57.12 -63.75 -0.28
C ILE A 96 -56.43 -62.75 0.65
N THR A 97 -55.15 -62.97 0.92
CA THR A 97 -54.33 -61.96 1.61
C THR A 97 -53.38 -61.35 0.59
N VAL A 98 -53.60 -60.08 0.26
CA VAL A 98 -52.69 -59.28 -0.55
C VAL A 98 -51.64 -58.69 0.38
N VAL A 99 -50.39 -59.06 0.17
CA VAL A 99 -49.26 -58.51 0.92
C VAL A 99 -48.98 -57.10 0.43
N ALA A 100 -48.65 -56.19 1.34
CA ALA A 100 -48.14 -54.87 0.97
C ALA A 100 -46.79 -55.02 0.26
N GLU A 101 -46.55 -54.20 -0.76
CA GLU A 101 -45.23 -53.94 -1.33
C GLU A 101 -44.81 -52.54 -0.88
N ASN A 102 -43.51 -52.30 -0.72
CA ASN A 102 -43.00 -50.98 -0.33
C ASN A 102 -42.75 -50.13 -1.60
N ASP A 103 -43.43 -49.00 -1.73
CA ASP A 103 -43.17 -47.99 -2.73
C ASP A 103 -42.10 -46.99 -2.25
N ALA A 104 -41.29 -46.47 -3.17
CA ALA A 104 -40.29 -45.46 -2.82
C ALA A 104 -40.97 -44.10 -2.58
N PRO A 105 -40.44 -43.26 -1.68
CA PRO A 105 -40.95 -41.91 -1.46
C PRO A 105 -40.78 -41.04 -2.71
N VAL A 106 -41.55 -39.96 -2.81
CA VAL A 106 -41.47 -38.96 -3.89
C VAL A 106 -41.16 -37.60 -3.28
N ASN A 107 -40.11 -36.94 -3.77
CA ASN A 107 -39.81 -35.55 -3.43
C ASN A 107 -40.33 -34.62 -4.52
N GLU A 108 -41.02 -33.55 -4.14
CA GLU A 108 -41.21 -32.38 -4.98
C GLU A 108 -40.18 -31.33 -4.59
N VAL A 109 -39.52 -30.76 -5.60
CA VAL A 109 -38.45 -29.78 -5.41
C VAL A 109 -38.64 -28.60 -6.37
N PRO A 110 -38.16 -27.40 -6.01
CA PRO A 110 -38.14 -26.28 -6.95
C PRO A 110 -37.24 -26.61 -8.16
N THR A 111 -37.48 -25.93 -9.28
CA THR A 111 -36.69 -26.14 -10.51
C THR A 111 -35.27 -25.62 -10.39
N THR A 112 -35.10 -24.47 -9.73
CA THR A 112 -33.83 -23.77 -9.51
C THR A 112 -33.95 -22.90 -8.26
N ILE A 113 -32.84 -22.68 -7.57
CA ILE A 113 -32.73 -21.75 -6.44
C ILE A 113 -31.76 -20.62 -6.86
N THR A 114 -32.08 -19.39 -6.48
CA THR A 114 -31.17 -18.25 -6.61
C THR A 114 -30.94 -17.68 -5.22
N ALA A 115 -29.67 -17.53 -4.85
CA ALA A 115 -29.25 -16.97 -3.57
C ALA A 115 -28.31 -15.80 -3.82
N SER A 116 -28.26 -14.85 -2.89
CA SER A 116 -27.18 -13.87 -2.83
C SER A 116 -26.08 -14.42 -1.95
N GLU A 117 -24.82 -14.14 -2.28
CA GLU A 117 -23.76 -14.30 -1.30
C GLU A 117 -23.98 -13.38 -0.09
N ASP A 118 -23.30 -13.73 1.02
CA ASP A 118 -23.34 -13.11 2.35
C ASP A 118 -24.70 -13.02 3.05
N THR A 119 -25.76 -13.49 2.40
CA THR A 119 -27.12 -13.38 2.90
C THR A 119 -27.82 -14.73 2.87
N ALA A 120 -28.39 -15.09 4.02
CA ALA A 120 -29.24 -16.27 4.13
C ALA A 120 -30.45 -16.17 3.18
N THR A 121 -30.64 -17.19 2.36
CA THR A 121 -31.74 -17.34 1.40
C THR A 121 -32.65 -18.48 1.83
N VAL A 122 -33.95 -18.21 1.92
CA VAL A 122 -34.94 -19.24 2.25
C VAL A 122 -35.29 -20.06 1.01
N VAL A 123 -35.15 -21.38 1.10
CA VAL A 123 -35.53 -22.36 0.08
C VAL A 123 -36.91 -22.89 0.41
N ASP A 124 -37.86 -22.60 -0.48
CA ASP A 124 -39.26 -23.02 -0.41
C ASP A 124 -39.59 -24.09 -1.46
N GLY A 125 -40.77 -24.73 -1.34
CA GLY A 125 -41.29 -25.66 -2.34
C GLY A 125 -40.67 -27.06 -2.29
N LEU A 126 -40.06 -27.42 -1.16
CA LEU A 126 -39.64 -28.79 -0.85
C LEU A 126 -40.81 -29.52 -0.18
N THR A 127 -41.27 -30.62 -0.76
CA THR A 127 -42.26 -31.49 -0.12
C THR A 127 -41.91 -32.95 -0.34
N VAL A 128 -42.37 -33.81 0.57
CA VAL A 128 -42.20 -35.27 0.49
C VAL A 128 -43.54 -35.97 0.62
N THR A 129 -43.75 -36.99 -0.21
CA THR A 129 -44.93 -37.85 -0.16
C THR A 129 -44.53 -39.31 -0.29
N ASP A 130 -45.34 -40.20 0.24
CA ASP A 130 -45.12 -41.63 0.20
C ASP A 130 -46.49 -42.31 0.31
N VAL A 131 -46.77 -43.24 -0.61
CA VAL A 131 -48.09 -43.87 -0.76
C VAL A 131 -48.40 -44.75 0.46
N ASP A 132 -47.36 -45.38 1.03
CA ASP A 132 -47.53 -46.41 2.02
C ASP A 132 -47.27 -45.92 3.44
N PHE A 133 -46.79 -44.68 3.60
CA PHE A 133 -46.44 -44.10 4.90
C PHE A 133 -47.55 -44.22 5.96
N ASN A 134 -48.82 -44.10 5.57
CA ASN A 134 -49.95 -44.14 6.50
C ASN A 134 -50.55 -45.55 6.72
N GLU A 135 -49.96 -46.59 6.15
CA GLU A 135 -50.46 -47.96 6.28
C GLU A 135 -50.24 -48.57 7.68
N LEU A 136 -49.25 -48.08 8.44
CA LEU A 136 -49.05 -48.41 9.84
C LEU A 136 -49.48 -47.28 10.77
N ALA A 137 -50.23 -47.63 11.82
CA ALA A 137 -50.84 -46.66 12.74
C ALA A 137 -49.85 -45.84 13.60
N ASN A 138 -48.54 -46.08 13.53
CA ASN A 138 -47.50 -45.35 14.29
C ASN A 138 -46.20 -45.24 13.50
N ASN A 139 -46.29 -44.83 12.23
CA ASN A 139 -45.12 -44.69 11.40
C ASN A 139 -44.35 -43.39 11.71
N GLU A 140 -43.12 -43.53 12.20
CA GLU A 140 -42.21 -42.42 12.54
C GLU A 140 -40.88 -42.50 11.75
N GLY A 141 -40.78 -43.42 10.78
CA GLY A 141 -39.51 -43.84 10.18
C GLY A 141 -38.98 -43.02 9.01
N MET A 142 -39.67 -41.95 8.59
CA MET A 142 -39.22 -41.15 7.45
C MET A 142 -38.03 -40.26 7.84
N SER A 143 -37.01 -40.27 6.99
CA SER A 143 -35.81 -39.45 7.16
C SER A 143 -35.53 -38.70 5.86
N VAL A 144 -35.39 -37.38 5.94
CA VAL A 144 -35.00 -36.50 4.83
C VAL A 144 -33.61 -35.96 5.12
N THR A 145 -32.67 -36.17 4.20
CA THR A 145 -31.34 -35.58 4.23
C THR A 145 -31.25 -34.49 3.16
N LEU A 146 -30.93 -33.27 3.59
CA LEU A 146 -30.66 -32.13 2.73
C LEU A 146 -29.16 -31.86 2.75
N SER A 147 -28.52 -31.75 1.59
CA SER A 147 -27.10 -31.44 1.52
C SER A 147 -26.74 -30.44 0.41
N VAL A 148 -25.76 -29.60 0.67
CA VAL A 148 -25.16 -28.61 -0.24
C VAL A 148 -23.64 -28.75 -0.23
N ASN A 149 -22.95 -28.33 -1.30
CA ASN A 149 -21.49 -28.43 -1.36
C ASN A 149 -20.79 -27.17 -0.82
N HIS A 150 -21.42 -25.99 -0.95
CA HIS A 150 -20.85 -24.71 -0.56
C HIS A 150 -21.82 -23.93 0.33
N GLY A 151 -21.64 -24.06 1.65
CA GLY A 151 -22.40 -23.30 2.63
C GLY A 151 -23.01 -24.15 3.73
N SER A 152 -24.08 -23.62 4.30
CA SER A 152 -24.84 -24.25 5.38
C SER A 152 -26.34 -24.17 5.15
N LEU A 153 -27.05 -25.14 5.70
CA LEU A 153 -28.49 -25.21 5.76
C LEU A 153 -28.91 -25.08 7.22
N SER A 154 -29.84 -24.18 7.51
CA SER A 154 -30.39 -23.98 8.85
C SER A 154 -31.91 -24.16 8.84
N ILE A 155 -32.42 -24.86 9.85
CA ILE A 155 -33.83 -25.24 9.97
C ILE A 155 -34.48 -24.50 11.13
N THR A 156 -35.58 -23.79 10.86
CA THR A 156 -36.40 -23.23 11.93
C THR A 156 -37.54 -24.19 12.25
N LEU A 157 -37.51 -24.81 13.43
CA LEU A 157 -38.57 -25.72 13.87
C LEU A 157 -39.83 -24.96 14.30
N PRO A 158 -41.02 -25.33 13.78
CA PRO A 158 -42.29 -24.86 14.30
C PRO A 158 -42.51 -25.24 15.77
N ILE A 159 -43.28 -24.42 16.49
CA ILE A 159 -43.63 -24.70 17.90
C ILE A 159 -44.37 -26.04 17.99
N ASN A 160 -43.88 -26.94 18.85
CA ASN A 160 -44.36 -28.32 19.01
C ASN A 160 -44.11 -29.26 17.82
N SER A 161 -43.13 -28.96 16.95
CA SER A 161 -42.72 -29.91 15.91
C SER A 161 -42.23 -31.23 16.53
N GLY A 162 -42.68 -32.35 15.95
CA GLY A 162 -42.21 -33.71 16.29
C GLY A 162 -40.93 -34.13 15.55
N VAL A 163 -40.35 -33.24 14.72
CA VAL A 163 -39.16 -33.54 13.91
C VAL A 163 -37.87 -33.43 14.73
N GLU A 164 -37.06 -34.48 14.71
CA GLU A 164 -35.67 -34.45 15.13
C GLU A 164 -34.80 -33.88 13.99
N VAL A 165 -33.99 -32.87 14.29
CA VAL A 165 -33.03 -32.27 13.35
C VAL A 165 -31.62 -32.57 13.84
N THR A 166 -30.79 -33.17 12.98
CA THR A 166 -29.36 -33.36 13.25
C THR A 166 -28.52 -32.59 12.23
N ASP A 167 -27.33 -32.18 12.67
CA ASP A 167 -26.35 -31.44 11.86
C ASP A 167 -26.87 -30.09 11.30
N ASP A 168 -27.79 -29.46 12.03
CA ASP A 168 -28.32 -28.12 11.73
C ASP A 168 -27.21 -27.06 11.69
N GLY A 169 -27.30 -26.14 10.74
CA GLY A 169 -26.28 -25.13 10.48
C GLY A 169 -25.04 -25.66 9.74
N SER A 170 -25.10 -26.87 9.16
CA SER A 170 -24.03 -27.46 8.35
C SER A 170 -24.46 -27.62 6.89
N GLY A 171 -23.53 -28.03 6.01
CA GLY A 171 -23.84 -28.37 4.62
C GLY A 171 -24.62 -29.68 4.46
N ASN A 172 -24.93 -30.41 5.54
CA ASN A 172 -25.69 -31.66 5.51
C ASN A 172 -26.61 -31.76 6.72
N VAL A 173 -27.92 -31.58 6.52
CA VAL A 173 -28.94 -31.60 7.58
C VAL A 173 -29.81 -32.84 7.42
N VAL A 174 -30.16 -33.49 8.53
CA VAL A 174 -31.10 -34.63 8.53
C VAL A 174 -32.32 -34.32 9.38
N LEU A 175 -33.50 -34.51 8.79
CA LEU A 175 -34.81 -34.40 9.42
C LEU A 175 -35.38 -35.82 9.61
N LYS A 176 -35.83 -36.16 10.82
CA LYS A 176 -36.53 -37.42 11.11
C LYS A 176 -37.84 -37.17 11.84
N GLY A 177 -38.91 -37.84 11.42
CA GLY A 177 -40.22 -37.68 12.05
C GLY A 177 -41.35 -38.17 11.15
N SER A 178 -42.58 -37.76 11.50
CA SER A 178 -43.74 -38.05 10.65
C SER A 178 -43.67 -37.26 9.34
N MET A 179 -44.21 -37.82 8.24
CA MET A 179 -44.27 -37.13 6.95
C MET A 179 -44.98 -35.77 7.06
N ALA A 180 -46.02 -35.66 7.88
CA ALA A 180 -46.75 -34.41 8.09
C ALA A 180 -45.91 -33.35 8.82
N ASP A 181 -45.17 -33.75 9.87
CA ASP A 181 -44.32 -32.82 10.62
C ASP A 181 -43.11 -32.39 9.79
N ILE A 182 -42.50 -33.31 9.02
CA ILE A 182 -41.41 -33.00 8.08
C ILE A 182 -41.88 -31.98 7.04
N ASN A 183 -43.04 -32.20 6.40
CA ASN A 183 -43.58 -31.23 5.45
C ASN A 183 -43.90 -29.88 6.10
N THR A 184 -44.34 -29.86 7.36
CA THR A 184 -44.56 -28.59 8.10
C THR A 184 -43.24 -27.84 8.35
N VAL A 185 -42.15 -28.57 8.61
CA VAL A 185 -40.80 -27.99 8.74
C VAL A 185 -40.29 -27.47 7.39
N LEU A 186 -40.42 -28.25 6.31
CA LEU A 186 -40.01 -27.84 4.97
C LEU A 186 -40.82 -26.64 4.46
N ASP A 187 -42.12 -26.57 4.74
CA ASP A 187 -43.00 -25.42 4.42
C ASP A 187 -42.63 -24.16 5.22
N SER A 188 -41.95 -24.31 6.36
CA SER A 188 -41.44 -23.17 7.13
C SER A 188 -40.18 -22.56 6.53
N GLY A 189 -39.61 -23.20 5.50
CA GLY A 189 -38.45 -22.76 4.75
C GLY A 189 -37.14 -23.31 5.29
N VAL A 190 -36.26 -23.73 4.38
CA VAL A 190 -34.87 -24.14 4.69
C VAL A 190 -33.95 -22.96 4.39
N SER A 191 -33.24 -22.45 5.39
CA SER A 191 -32.34 -21.30 5.19
C SER A 191 -30.98 -21.77 4.68
N TYR A 192 -30.67 -21.48 3.41
CA TYR A 192 -29.36 -21.69 2.80
C TYR A 192 -28.49 -20.44 2.94
N THR A 193 -27.26 -20.58 3.44
CA THR A 193 -26.25 -19.52 3.42
C THR A 193 -25.02 -20.06 2.73
N ALA A 194 -24.58 -19.41 1.65
CA ALA A 194 -23.34 -19.80 0.95
C ALA A 194 -22.14 -19.74 1.91
N THR A 195 -21.05 -20.43 1.55
CA THR A 195 -19.76 -20.17 2.22
C THR A 195 -19.43 -18.68 2.06
N GLU A 196 -18.80 -18.09 3.08
CA GLU A 196 -18.28 -16.71 2.99
C GLU A 196 -17.57 -16.55 1.65
N ASN A 197 -17.92 -15.49 0.91
CA ASN A 197 -17.23 -15.11 -0.32
C ASN A 197 -17.35 -16.12 -1.47
N PHE A 198 -18.41 -16.93 -1.48
CA PHE A 198 -18.67 -17.89 -2.56
C PHE A 198 -19.79 -17.37 -3.47
N SER A 199 -19.43 -17.09 -4.73
CA SER A 199 -20.35 -16.93 -5.84
C SER A 199 -20.23 -18.08 -6.85
N GLY A 200 -21.33 -18.38 -7.57
CA GLY A 200 -21.35 -19.39 -8.62
C GLY A 200 -22.36 -20.51 -8.40
N SER A 201 -22.06 -21.70 -8.92
CA SER A 201 -22.99 -22.83 -8.89
C SER A 201 -22.80 -23.73 -7.67
N ASP A 202 -23.87 -23.96 -6.93
CA ASP A 202 -23.97 -25.01 -5.91
C ASP A 202 -25.17 -25.94 -6.22
N GLU A 203 -25.34 -27.01 -5.45
CA GLU A 203 -26.39 -28.01 -5.67
C GLU A 203 -26.99 -28.46 -4.34
N LEU A 204 -28.29 -28.26 -4.15
CA LEU A 204 -29.06 -28.88 -3.07
C LEU A 204 -29.44 -30.29 -3.49
N THR A 205 -29.01 -31.29 -2.74
CA THR A 205 -29.49 -32.66 -2.84
C THR A 205 -30.48 -32.94 -1.71
N ILE A 206 -31.69 -33.39 -2.05
CA ILE A 206 -32.65 -33.94 -1.10
C ILE A 206 -32.68 -35.46 -1.29
N THR A 207 -32.51 -36.20 -0.21
CA THR A 207 -32.63 -37.66 -0.19
C THR A 207 -33.61 -38.06 0.90
N THR A 208 -34.70 -38.68 0.51
CA THR A 208 -35.74 -39.14 1.44
C THR A 208 -35.71 -40.64 1.50
N THR A 209 -35.67 -41.21 2.70
CA THR A 209 -35.86 -42.64 2.94
C THR A 209 -37.09 -42.87 3.78
N ASP A 210 -37.84 -43.88 3.40
CA ASP A 210 -39.03 -44.33 4.08
C ASP A 210 -38.71 -45.23 5.29
N GLY A 211 -37.46 -45.47 5.68
CA GLY A 211 -37.17 -46.33 6.84
C GLY A 211 -37.69 -47.78 6.77
N GLY A 212 -38.21 -48.26 5.62
CA GLY A 212 -38.80 -49.59 5.41
C GLY A 212 -40.23 -49.72 5.94
N ASN A 213 -41.02 -48.66 5.80
CA ASN A 213 -42.24 -48.43 6.56
C ASN A 213 -43.40 -49.41 6.30
N THR A 214 -43.48 -50.10 5.16
CA THR A 214 -44.40 -51.24 4.99
C THR A 214 -43.93 -52.20 3.90
N GLY A 215 -44.61 -53.34 3.80
CA GLY A 215 -44.41 -54.31 2.72
C GLY A 215 -43.11 -55.12 2.74
N ILE A 216 -42.96 -55.98 1.73
CA ILE A 216 -41.72 -56.73 1.50
C ILE A 216 -40.75 -55.85 0.70
N GLY A 217 -39.51 -55.66 1.16
CA GLY A 217 -38.51 -54.90 0.40
C GLY A 217 -37.46 -54.16 1.24
N GLY A 218 -37.76 -53.85 2.50
CA GLY A 218 -36.89 -53.02 3.33
C GLY A 218 -36.93 -51.54 2.91
N SER A 219 -36.05 -50.72 3.46
CA SER A 219 -36.07 -49.27 3.23
C SER A 219 -35.73 -48.91 1.78
N LEU A 220 -36.57 -48.07 1.18
CA LEU A 220 -36.33 -47.46 -0.12
C LEU A 220 -36.00 -45.98 0.06
N SER A 221 -35.42 -45.39 -1.00
CA SER A 221 -35.01 -43.99 -0.99
C SER A 221 -35.12 -43.35 -2.37
N THR A 222 -35.46 -42.07 -2.38
CA THR A 222 -35.48 -41.23 -3.58
C THR A 222 -34.61 -40.01 -3.37
N SER A 223 -33.87 -39.63 -4.42
CA SER A 223 -32.96 -38.48 -4.40
C SER A 223 -33.25 -37.53 -5.56
N ASN A 224 -33.33 -36.24 -5.26
CA ASN A 224 -33.48 -35.16 -6.23
C ASN A 224 -32.40 -34.11 -6.01
N LYS A 225 -32.00 -33.45 -7.09
CA LYS A 225 -30.98 -32.40 -7.09
C LYS A 225 -31.60 -31.12 -7.64
N VAL A 226 -31.28 -30.00 -7.01
CA VAL A 226 -31.68 -28.66 -7.44
C VAL A 226 -30.44 -27.80 -7.52
N ASN A 227 -30.25 -27.15 -8.67
CA ASN A 227 -29.16 -26.19 -8.83
C ASN A 227 -29.45 -24.93 -8.00
N ILE A 228 -28.45 -24.49 -7.24
CA ILE A 228 -28.40 -23.19 -6.59
C ILE A 228 -27.46 -22.30 -7.41
N THR A 229 -27.93 -21.14 -7.82
CA THR A 229 -27.08 -20.08 -8.40
C THR A 229 -26.89 -19.02 -7.34
N VAL A 230 -25.67 -18.91 -6.81
CA VAL A 230 -25.27 -17.85 -5.88
C VAL A 230 -24.78 -16.67 -6.70
N THR A 231 -25.51 -15.55 -6.62
CA THR A 231 -25.15 -14.32 -7.32
C THR A 231 -24.05 -13.59 -6.54
N PRO A 232 -22.97 -13.15 -7.22
CA PRO A 232 -21.93 -12.34 -6.60
C PRO A 232 -22.49 -10.99 -6.12
N LYS A 233 -21.79 -10.37 -5.18
CA LYS A 233 -22.12 -9.11 -4.52
C LYS A 233 -20.85 -8.40 -4.04
N ALA A 234 -20.39 -7.47 -4.87
CA ALA A 234 -19.21 -6.65 -4.61
C ALA A 234 -19.17 -6.07 -3.18
N ASP A 235 -18.00 -6.17 -2.54
CA ASP A 235 -17.75 -5.65 -1.20
C ASP A 235 -16.79 -4.45 -1.23
N ALA A 236 -17.12 -3.43 -0.43
CA ALA A 236 -16.42 -2.15 -0.50
C ALA A 236 -14.97 -2.26 0.01
N PRO A 237 -13.96 -2.05 -0.86
CA PRO A 237 -12.56 -2.13 -0.45
C PRO A 237 -12.17 -0.96 0.47
N SER A 238 -10.96 -1.02 1.03
CA SER A 238 -10.36 0.10 1.76
C SER A 238 -9.18 0.69 1.00
N LEU A 239 -9.08 2.02 1.04
CA LEU A 239 -8.02 2.82 0.44
C LEU A 239 -7.52 3.80 1.50
N SER A 240 -6.21 3.85 1.69
CA SER A 240 -5.54 4.76 2.63
C SER A 240 -4.15 5.14 2.14
N LEU A 241 -3.56 6.16 2.77
CA LEU A 241 -2.15 6.49 2.59
C LEU A 241 -1.33 5.82 3.69
N SER A 242 -0.14 5.35 3.35
CA SER A 242 0.83 4.79 4.28
C SER A 242 1.28 5.85 5.26
N THR A 243 1.37 5.50 6.55
CA THR A 243 2.01 6.36 7.55
C THR A 243 3.52 6.41 7.44
N ASP A 244 4.10 5.47 6.67
CA ASP A 244 5.55 5.34 6.49
C ASP A 244 6.07 6.22 5.35
N HIS A 245 5.18 6.86 4.58
CA HIS A 245 5.53 7.79 3.50
C HIS A 245 4.89 9.15 3.76
N LEU A 246 5.65 10.21 3.52
CA LEU A 246 5.34 11.58 3.96
C LEU A 246 4.29 12.32 3.09
N GLN A 247 3.75 11.71 2.03
CA GLN A 247 2.69 12.32 1.22
C GLN A 247 1.33 12.37 1.95
N THR A 248 1.16 13.28 2.91
CA THR A 248 -0.09 13.31 3.70
C THR A 248 -0.87 14.62 3.67
N ALA A 249 -0.29 15.73 3.20
CA ALA A 249 -1.00 17.02 3.15
C ALA A 249 -1.19 17.63 1.75
N ALA A 250 -0.11 17.86 1.00
CA ALA A 250 -0.17 18.42 -0.36
C ALA A 250 1.05 18.04 -1.21
N ILE A 251 0.87 17.98 -2.53
CA ILE A 251 1.95 17.98 -3.52
C ILE A 251 2.07 19.40 -4.08
N GLN A 252 3.26 19.99 -4.04
CA GLN A 252 3.62 21.25 -4.67
C GLN A 252 4.57 20.94 -5.82
N SER A 253 4.32 21.52 -6.99
CA SER A 253 5.12 21.19 -8.18
C SER A 253 5.20 22.31 -9.18
N SER A 254 6.19 22.26 -10.06
CA SER A 254 6.25 23.10 -11.24
C SER A 254 5.42 22.53 -12.40
N LEU A 255 4.99 23.41 -13.32
CA LEU A 255 4.24 23.04 -14.52
C LEU A 255 5.06 22.11 -15.43
N GLY A 256 4.47 20.96 -15.76
CA GLY A 256 5.09 19.95 -16.63
C GLY A 256 5.78 18.80 -15.88
N THR A 257 5.85 18.88 -14.56
CA THR A 257 6.41 17.84 -13.69
C THR A 257 5.51 16.61 -13.63
N MET A 258 6.13 15.42 -13.65
CA MET A 258 5.42 14.16 -13.40
C MET A 258 5.27 13.95 -11.90
N LEU A 259 4.04 13.89 -11.41
CA LEU A 259 3.74 13.86 -9.99
C LEU A 259 3.61 12.42 -9.50
N PRO A 260 4.51 11.93 -8.64
CA PRO A 260 4.40 10.58 -8.10
C PRO A 260 3.23 10.48 -7.13
N LEU A 261 2.50 9.37 -7.18
CA LEU A 261 1.49 9.02 -6.19
C LEU A 261 2.08 7.96 -5.25
N ILE A 262 2.70 8.42 -4.17
CA ILE A 262 3.49 7.60 -3.24
C ILE A 262 2.60 7.17 -2.07
N GLY A 263 2.84 5.96 -1.54
CA GLY A 263 2.26 5.54 -0.28
C GLY A 263 0.78 5.16 -0.36
N LEU A 264 0.17 5.04 -1.54
CA LEU A 264 -1.19 4.50 -1.67
C LEU A 264 -1.23 3.01 -1.27
N ILE A 265 -2.00 2.73 -0.23
CA ILE A 265 -2.28 1.36 0.25
C ILE A 265 -3.72 1.03 -0.05
N VAL A 266 -3.91 -0.10 -0.74
CA VAL A 266 -5.22 -0.66 -0.99
C VAL A 266 -5.29 -2.02 -0.32
N ALA A 267 -6.28 -2.19 0.55
CA ALA A 267 -6.63 -3.50 1.06
C ALA A 267 -8.02 -3.86 0.52
N ALA A 268 -8.04 -4.93 -0.27
CA ALA A 268 -9.28 -5.58 -0.66
C ALA A 268 -9.98 -6.09 0.60
N SER A 269 -11.23 -5.69 0.80
CA SER A 269 -12.16 -6.40 1.70
C SER A 269 -12.68 -7.70 1.07
N ALA A 270 -12.23 -7.97 -0.15
CA ALA A 270 -12.99 -8.54 -1.23
C ALA A 270 -12.32 -9.83 -1.70
N ASP A 271 -13.14 -10.80 -2.03
CA ASP A 271 -12.70 -12.17 -2.21
C ASP A 271 -11.98 -12.43 -3.53
N ALA A 272 -11.59 -13.70 -3.76
CA ALA A 272 -10.83 -14.06 -4.95
C ALA A 272 -11.60 -13.92 -6.27
N SER A 273 -12.91 -13.68 -6.22
CA SER A 273 -13.77 -13.50 -7.40
C SER A 273 -13.88 -12.03 -7.85
N GLU A 274 -13.49 -11.09 -6.98
CA GLU A 274 -13.51 -9.65 -7.25
C GLU A 274 -12.23 -9.16 -7.95
N THR A 275 -12.40 -8.27 -8.92
CA THR A 275 -11.27 -7.53 -9.51
C THR A 275 -11.14 -6.16 -8.85
N LEU A 276 -9.96 -5.88 -8.29
CA LEU A 276 -9.66 -4.62 -7.61
C LEU A 276 -8.95 -3.64 -8.55
N THR A 277 -9.52 -2.45 -8.69
CA THR A 277 -8.97 -1.34 -9.49
C THR A 277 -9.03 -0.04 -8.71
N ILE A 278 -8.23 0.95 -9.12
CA ILE A 278 -8.23 2.29 -8.53
C ILE A 278 -8.72 3.27 -9.57
N LYS A 279 -9.76 4.01 -9.20
CA LYS A 279 -10.30 5.11 -9.96
C LYS A 279 -9.65 6.40 -9.48
N ILE A 280 -9.04 7.15 -10.40
CA ILE A 280 -8.42 8.45 -10.17
C ILE A 280 -9.22 9.47 -10.96
N SER A 281 -9.74 10.50 -10.29
CA SER A 281 -10.66 11.49 -10.87
C SER A 281 -10.13 12.90 -10.66
N ASP A 282 -10.77 13.86 -11.34
CA ASP A 282 -10.46 15.30 -11.25
C ASP A 282 -9.09 15.66 -11.86
N LEU A 283 -8.62 14.90 -12.86
CA LEU A 283 -7.34 15.08 -13.54
C LEU A 283 -7.38 16.10 -14.70
N GLY A 284 -8.56 16.58 -15.10
CA GLY A 284 -8.68 17.45 -16.28
C GLY A 284 -8.21 16.76 -17.56
N SER A 285 -7.19 17.33 -18.23
CA SER A 285 -6.53 16.72 -19.40
C SER A 285 -5.29 15.88 -19.05
N ALA A 286 -4.93 15.79 -17.77
CA ALA A 286 -3.78 15.01 -17.33
C ALA A 286 -3.97 13.51 -17.60
N SER A 287 -2.84 12.81 -17.66
CA SER A 287 -2.79 11.37 -17.90
C SER A 287 -2.10 10.64 -16.76
N ILE A 288 -2.42 9.34 -16.61
CA ILE A 288 -1.75 8.47 -15.67
C ILE A 288 -0.67 7.68 -16.40
N VAL A 289 0.55 7.74 -15.88
CA VAL A 289 1.74 7.15 -16.51
C VAL A 289 2.58 6.36 -15.50
N ASP A 290 3.44 5.48 -16.00
CA ASP A 290 4.51 4.87 -15.22
C ASP A 290 5.69 5.83 -15.00
N LYS A 291 6.69 5.44 -14.19
CA LYS A 291 7.92 6.23 -13.97
C LYS A 291 8.67 6.60 -15.26
N ALA A 292 8.52 5.82 -16.33
CA ALA A 292 9.13 6.10 -17.63
C ALA A 292 8.27 7.03 -18.52
N GLY A 293 7.11 7.48 -18.02
CA GLY A 293 6.19 8.36 -18.73
C GLY A 293 5.30 7.65 -19.76
N ASN A 294 5.23 6.31 -19.74
CA ASN A 294 4.30 5.57 -20.58
C ASN A 294 2.92 5.54 -19.93
N VAL A 295 1.87 5.76 -20.73
CA VAL A 295 0.48 5.70 -20.25
C VAL A 295 0.15 4.31 -19.70
N ILE A 296 -0.41 4.28 -18.49
CA ILE A 296 -0.91 3.08 -17.82
C ILE A 296 -2.40 3.21 -17.51
N GLY A 297 -3.08 2.08 -17.33
CA GLY A 297 -4.52 2.05 -17.07
C GLY A 297 -5.38 2.41 -18.28
N THR A 298 -6.63 2.74 -17.98
CA THR A 298 -7.68 3.06 -18.96
C THR A 298 -8.20 4.47 -18.71
N ASP A 299 -8.17 5.32 -19.73
CA ASP A 299 -8.84 6.63 -19.75
C ASP A 299 -10.35 6.42 -19.92
N LEU A 300 -11.13 6.83 -18.91
CA LEU A 300 -12.59 6.77 -18.90
C LEU A 300 -13.23 8.07 -19.47
N GLY A 301 -12.40 9.07 -19.78
CA GLY A 301 -12.80 10.39 -20.25
C GLY A 301 -13.16 11.36 -19.13
N ASN A 302 -13.18 12.66 -19.46
CA ASN A 302 -13.47 13.75 -18.52
C ASN A 302 -12.56 13.82 -17.28
N GLY A 303 -11.29 13.42 -17.41
CA GLY A 303 -10.32 13.44 -16.32
C GLY A 303 -10.50 12.30 -15.31
N GLU A 304 -11.16 11.21 -15.71
CA GLU A 304 -11.27 9.98 -14.95
C GLU A 304 -10.40 8.88 -15.57
N TRP A 305 -9.60 8.22 -14.75
CA TRP A 305 -8.72 7.12 -15.13
C TRP A 305 -8.92 5.93 -14.20
N GLN A 306 -8.67 4.73 -14.72
CA GLN A 306 -8.73 3.49 -13.95
C GLN A 306 -7.45 2.66 -14.14
N ILE A 307 -6.78 2.33 -13.05
CA ILE A 307 -5.58 1.47 -13.03
C ILE A 307 -5.83 0.20 -12.23
N THR A 308 -4.97 -0.80 -12.39
CA THR A 308 -5.03 -2.00 -11.54
C THR A 308 -4.32 -1.74 -10.22
N ALA A 309 -4.71 -2.43 -9.14
CA ALA A 309 -4.01 -2.31 -7.86
C ALA A 309 -2.55 -2.80 -7.92
N GLN A 310 -2.16 -3.55 -8.95
CA GLN A 310 -0.78 -4.01 -9.15
C GLN A 310 0.15 -2.90 -9.64
N ASP A 311 -0.40 -1.86 -10.29
CA ASP A 311 0.38 -0.77 -10.88
C ASP A 311 0.72 0.32 -9.84
N LEU A 312 0.21 0.23 -8.60
CA LEU A 312 0.26 1.28 -7.58
C LEU A 312 1.67 1.67 -7.12
N SER A 313 2.66 0.82 -7.29
CA SER A 313 4.03 1.12 -6.87
C SER A 313 4.70 2.21 -7.71
N ASP A 314 4.23 2.44 -8.94
CA ASP A 314 4.92 3.26 -9.93
C ASP A 314 3.97 4.19 -10.70
N VAL A 315 3.00 4.80 -10.00
CA VAL A 315 1.97 5.65 -10.63
C VAL A 315 2.36 7.12 -10.57
N TYR A 316 2.30 7.79 -11.72
CA TYR A 316 2.53 9.22 -11.85
C TYR A 316 1.36 9.90 -12.56
N ILE A 317 1.07 11.14 -12.17
CA ILE A 317 0.20 12.05 -12.92
C ILE A 317 1.08 12.92 -13.80
N LYS A 318 0.77 12.99 -15.10
CA LYS A 318 1.51 13.77 -16.07
C LYS A 318 0.64 14.81 -16.75
N ASP A 319 1.21 15.98 -17.00
CA ASP A 319 0.60 17.11 -17.71
C ASP A 319 -0.64 17.67 -16.97
N LEU A 320 -0.55 17.79 -15.64
CA LEU A 320 -1.55 18.50 -14.85
C LEU A 320 -1.44 20.01 -15.10
N ASP A 321 -2.57 20.66 -15.37
CA ASP A 321 -2.60 22.09 -15.66
C ASP A 321 -2.15 22.92 -14.45
N GLN A 322 -1.68 24.15 -14.69
CA GLN A 322 -1.35 25.09 -13.63
C GLN A 322 -2.55 25.36 -12.70
N GLY A 323 -2.31 25.44 -11.40
CA GLY A 323 -3.30 25.82 -10.38
C GLY A 323 -3.44 24.80 -9.26
N SER A 324 -4.46 24.99 -8.42
CA SER A 324 -4.78 24.08 -7.31
C SER A 324 -5.80 23.04 -7.74
N HIS A 325 -5.53 21.78 -7.42
CA HIS A 325 -6.33 20.62 -7.72
C HIS A 325 -6.57 19.78 -6.47
N THR A 326 -7.68 19.06 -6.44
CA THR A 326 -7.93 18.01 -5.45
C THR A 326 -8.19 16.73 -6.21
N ILE A 327 -7.16 15.90 -6.30
CA ILE A 327 -7.21 14.62 -7.00
C ILE A 327 -7.91 13.62 -6.11
N ARG A 328 -9.03 13.07 -6.59
CA ARG A 328 -9.84 12.12 -5.85
C ARG A 328 -9.53 10.70 -6.30
N MET A 329 -9.21 9.84 -5.35
CA MET A 329 -8.93 8.43 -5.60
C MET A 329 -9.89 7.54 -4.82
N GLU A 330 -10.38 6.49 -5.47
CA GLU A 330 -11.29 5.51 -4.89
C GLU A 330 -10.90 4.11 -5.34
N ALA A 331 -10.86 3.16 -4.41
CA ALA A 331 -10.74 1.76 -4.76
C ALA A 331 -12.11 1.22 -5.17
N VAL A 332 -12.15 0.51 -6.29
CA VAL A 332 -13.35 -0.09 -6.88
C VAL A 332 -13.14 -1.58 -6.97
N SER A 333 -13.95 -2.34 -6.23
CA SER A 333 -14.10 -3.77 -6.46
C SER A 333 -15.20 -3.99 -7.51
N THR A 334 -14.95 -4.91 -8.43
CA THR A 334 -15.90 -5.25 -9.49
C THR A 334 -16.06 -6.76 -9.57
N GLU A 335 -17.32 -7.18 -9.58
CA GLU A 335 -17.70 -8.57 -9.68
C GLU A 335 -17.73 -9.09 -11.12
N SER A 336 -17.80 -10.41 -11.24
CA SER A 336 -17.95 -11.09 -12.53
C SER A 336 -19.23 -10.71 -13.29
N ASP A 337 -20.26 -10.23 -12.59
CA ASP A 337 -21.51 -9.72 -13.17
C ASP A 337 -21.48 -8.20 -13.48
N GLY A 338 -20.39 -7.52 -13.12
CA GLY A 338 -20.18 -6.09 -13.31
C GLY A 338 -20.74 -5.21 -12.20
N SER A 339 -21.31 -5.78 -11.13
CA SER A 339 -21.64 -5.00 -9.93
C SER A 339 -20.36 -4.48 -9.25
N GLN A 340 -20.48 -3.33 -8.57
CA GLN A 340 -19.33 -2.63 -8.00
C GLN A 340 -19.61 -2.14 -6.60
N ALA A 341 -18.56 -2.16 -5.77
CA ALA A 341 -18.51 -1.46 -4.51
C ALA A 341 -17.26 -0.55 -4.47
N ILE A 342 -17.40 0.61 -3.83
CA ILE A 342 -16.42 1.70 -3.90
C ILE A 342 -16.02 2.09 -2.48
N SER A 343 -14.71 2.26 -2.24
CA SER A 343 -14.18 2.75 -0.98
C SER A 343 -14.58 4.21 -0.71
N PRO A 344 -14.51 4.69 0.54
CA PRO A 344 -14.39 6.12 0.80
C PRO A 344 -13.20 6.73 0.00
N PRO A 345 -13.31 7.98 -0.47
CA PRO A 345 -12.26 8.60 -1.27
C PRO A 345 -11.06 9.03 -0.42
N VAL A 346 -9.87 8.90 -0.99
CA VAL A 346 -8.65 9.59 -0.56
C VAL A 346 -8.43 10.78 -1.49
N ASN A 347 -8.28 11.96 -0.92
CA ASN A 347 -8.05 13.19 -1.67
C ASN A 347 -6.59 13.63 -1.51
N ILE A 348 -5.89 13.84 -2.62
CA ILE A 348 -4.57 14.47 -2.64
C ILE A 348 -4.73 15.89 -3.17
N ASN A 349 -4.32 16.87 -2.38
CA ASN A 349 -4.27 18.25 -2.84
C ASN A 349 -2.97 18.46 -3.62
N VAL A 350 -3.07 19.04 -4.80
CA VAL A 350 -1.93 19.33 -5.66
C VAL A 350 -1.95 20.80 -6.05
N VAL A 351 -0.81 21.46 -6.00
CA VAL A 351 -0.62 22.80 -6.55
C VAL A 351 0.47 22.72 -7.60
N VAL A 352 0.14 23.22 -8.79
CA VAL A 352 1.06 23.30 -9.93
C VAL A 352 1.36 24.77 -10.20
N ASP A 353 2.58 25.17 -9.97
CA ASP A 353 3.09 26.53 -10.13
C ASP A 353 3.73 26.75 -11.51
N ASP A 354 3.59 27.97 -12.03
CA ASP A 354 4.38 28.43 -13.17
C ASP A 354 5.58 29.19 -12.61
N LEU A 355 6.78 28.60 -12.73
CA LEU A 355 8.02 29.17 -12.19
C LEU A 355 8.29 30.60 -12.68
N SER A 356 7.84 30.93 -13.90
CA SER A 356 7.99 32.29 -14.43
C SER A 356 7.14 33.33 -13.69
N ALA A 357 6.10 32.87 -12.98
CA ALA A 357 5.22 33.69 -12.16
C ALA A 357 5.60 33.70 -10.66
N THR A 358 6.41 32.72 -10.21
CA THR A 358 6.81 32.56 -8.79
C THR A 358 8.26 32.95 -8.51
N ASN A 359 8.96 33.52 -9.50
CA ASN A 359 10.41 33.75 -9.45
C ASN A 359 11.19 32.46 -9.16
N ASN A 360 10.80 31.36 -9.81
CA ASN A 360 11.41 30.03 -9.67
C ASN A 360 11.34 29.45 -8.26
N VAL A 361 10.31 29.77 -7.47
CA VAL A 361 10.18 29.18 -6.14
C VAL A 361 8.88 28.38 -6.04
N ILE A 362 8.97 27.17 -5.51
CA ILE A 362 7.88 26.23 -5.29
C ILE A 362 7.65 26.12 -3.77
N GLY A 363 6.39 26.06 -3.33
CA GLY A 363 6.05 25.89 -1.92
C GLY A 363 5.89 27.18 -1.11
N GLN A 364 6.17 28.36 -1.68
CA GLN A 364 6.08 29.68 -0.99
C GLN A 364 4.74 29.97 -0.30
N ASN A 365 3.64 29.37 -0.78
CA ASN A 365 2.29 29.60 -0.28
C ASN A 365 1.75 28.40 0.53
N SER A 366 2.59 27.43 0.87
CA SER A 366 2.18 26.29 1.69
C SER A 366 1.92 26.79 3.11
N ALA A 367 0.63 26.92 3.47
CA ALA A 367 0.21 27.27 4.83
C ALA A 367 0.03 26.01 5.71
N SER A 368 0.63 24.88 5.30
CA SER A 368 0.42 23.58 5.91
C SER A 368 1.66 23.19 6.71
N ASP A 369 1.53 23.16 8.03
CA ASP A 369 2.53 22.63 8.97
C ASP A 369 2.57 21.08 8.97
N GLN A 370 2.27 20.46 7.82
CA GLN A 370 2.16 19.01 7.65
C GLN A 370 3.08 18.55 6.53
N ALA A 371 3.46 17.28 6.57
CA ALA A 371 4.29 16.61 5.57
C ALA A 371 3.77 16.76 4.12
N ASN A 372 4.59 17.40 3.29
CA ASN A 372 4.37 17.75 1.90
C ASN A 372 5.34 16.98 0.98
N LEU A 373 4.98 16.90 -0.31
CA LEU A 373 5.93 16.62 -1.38
C LEU A 373 6.11 17.90 -2.20
N VAL A 374 7.35 18.34 -2.38
CA VAL A 374 7.71 19.48 -3.21
C VAL A 374 8.64 18.98 -4.32
N ILE A 375 8.25 19.15 -5.57
CA ILE A 375 8.96 18.52 -6.69
C ILE A 375 9.05 19.42 -7.92
N ASP A 376 10.24 19.55 -8.49
CA ASP A 376 10.45 20.12 -9.82
C ASP A 376 10.89 19.00 -10.80
N SER A 377 11.29 19.38 -12.01
CA SER A 377 11.64 18.49 -13.10
C SER A 377 12.92 18.92 -13.81
N THR A 378 12.92 20.07 -14.46
CA THR A 378 14.00 20.40 -15.43
C THR A 378 14.46 21.84 -15.39
N ALA A 379 13.82 22.68 -14.58
CA ALA A 379 14.17 24.08 -14.45
C ALA A 379 14.82 24.28 -13.08
N GLN A 380 15.75 25.24 -13.00
CA GLN A 380 16.28 25.66 -11.72
C GLN A 380 15.16 26.28 -10.88
N ALA A 381 15.02 25.81 -9.65
CA ALA A 381 14.08 26.28 -8.67
C ALA A 381 14.62 26.29 -7.24
N THR A 382 13.93 27.05 -6.39
CA THR A 382 14.04 26.96 -4.94
C THR A 382 12.81 26.23 -4.41
N LEU A 383 13.03 25.08 -3.77
CA LEU A 383 11.99 24.24 -3.21
C LEU A 383 11.93 24.48 -1.70
N LEU A 384 10.74 24.83 -1.20
CA LEU A 384 10.50 25.09 0.21
C LEU A 384 9.52 24.04 0.77
N GLY A 385 9.98 23.19 1.69
CA GLY A 385 9.15 22.19 2.38
C GLY A 385 8.19 22.84 3.38
N GLY A 386 8.75 23.59 4.32
CA GLY A 386 8.02 24.33 5.34
C GLY A 386 8.18 23.72 6.73
N ASP A 387 7.08 23.64 7.49
CA ASP A 387 7.04 22.91 8.75
C ASP A 387 6.43 21.52 8.47
N GLY A 388 6.95 20.48 9.12
CA GLY A 388 6.55 19.09 8.90
C GLY A 388 7.71 18.26 8.34
N ASN A 389 7.52 16.96 8.21
CA ASN A 389 8.53 16.09 7.61
C ASN A 389 8.26 16.05 6.10
N ASP A 390 9.03 16.78 5.32
CA ASP A 390 8.77 17.00 3.90
C ASP A 390 9.66 16.12 3.00
N ILE A 391 9.22 15.93 1.76
CA ILE A 391 10.05 15.35 0.68
C ILE A 391 10.28 16.42 -0.37
N LEU A 392 11.53 16.72 -0.68
CA LEU A 392 11.92 17.66 -1.74
C LEU A 392 12.69 16.92 -2.84
N VAL A 393 12.39 17.22 -4.09
CA VAL A 393 13.01 16.61 -5.28
C VAL A 393 13.29 17.71 -6.32
N GLY A 394 14.55 18.07 -6.54
CA GLY A 394 14.97 19.15 -7.44
C GLY A 394 14.77 18.80 -8.91
N GLY A 395 15.38 17.71 -9.38
CA GLY A 395 15.17 17.20 -10.74
C GLY A 395 16.46 17.17 -11.55
N LEU A 396 16.54 17.94 -12.65
CA LEU A 396 17.68 17.89 -13.59
C LEU A 396 18.48 19.21 -13.67
N ALA A 397 18.17 20.18 -12.81
CA ALA A 397 18.75 21.51 -12.85
C ALA A 397 19.40 21.83 -11.51
N SER A 398 20.18 22.90 -11.47
CA SER A 398 20.81 23.36 -10.24
C SER A 398 19.76 23.99 -9.33
N ASP A 399 19.36 23.28 -8.28
CA ASP A 399 18.26 23.62 -7.41
C ASP A 399 18.72 24.04 -6.00
N ILE A 400 17.85 24.76 -5.30
CA ILE A 400 18.03 25.10 -3.88
C ILE A 400 16.93 24.41 -3.09
N LEU A 401 17.30 23.48 -2.21
CA LEU A 401 16.36 22.73 -1.40
C LEU A 401 16.42 23.21 0.05
N VAL A 402 15.28 23.69 0.55
CA VAL A 402 15.08 24.12 1.94
C VAL A 402 13.99 23.25 2.55
N GLY A 403 14.38 22.23 3.31
CA GLY A 403 13.44 21.33 3.99
C GLY A 403 12.55 22.11 4.96
N GLY A 404 13.20 22.82 5.89
CA GLY A 404 12.55 23.63 6.91
C GLY A 404 12.54 22.90 8.25
N ARG A 405 11.45 22.99 9.01
CA ARG A 405 11.36 22.30 10.31
C ARG A 405 10.80 20.90 10.15
N GLY A 406 11.56 19.90 10.54
CA GLY A 406 11.05 18.53 10.62
C GLY A 406 12.18 17.54 10.45
N ASP A 407 11.83 16.30 10.15
CA ASP A 407 12.77 15.34 9.60
C ASP A 407 12.50 15.23 8.09
N ASP A 408 13.29 15.92 7.28
CA ASP A 408 13.07 16.06 5.84
C ASP A 408 13.88 15.05 5.02
N ILE A 409 13.40 14.75 3.81
CA ILE A 409 14.11 13.92 2.84
C ILE A 409 14.31 14.69 1.54
N LEU A 410 15.57 14.85 1.14
CA LEU A 410 15.98 15.75 0.07
C LEU A 410 16.67 14.95 -1.04
N TRP A 411 16.20 15.13 -2.28
CA TRP A 411 16.87 14.68 -3.50
C TRP A 411 17.22 15.92 -4.33
N GLY A 412 18.50 16.12 -4.59
CA GLY A 412 18.93 17.15 -5.55
C GLY A 412 18.42 16.80 -6.95
N GLY A 413 18.61 15.53 -7.33
CA GLY A 413 18.18 15.00 -8.61
C GLY A 413 16.75 14.45 -8.66
N ASP A 414 16.54 13.46 -9.52
CA ASP A 414 15.29 12.70 -9.64
C ASP A 414 15.00 11.88 -8.37
N LEU A 415 13.70 11.71 -8.05
CA LEU A 415 13.25 10.83 -6.96
C LEU A 415 13.75 9.38 -7.15
N ASP A 416 14.38 8.84 -6.09
CA ASP A 416 15.09 7.55 -6.09
C ASP A 416 16.26 7.47 -7.10
N GLY A 417 16.81 8.63 -7.49
CA GLY A 417 17.99 8.78 -8.33
C GLY A 417 19.30 8.56 -7.57
N ASN A 418 20.43 8.81 -8.25
CA ASN A 418 21.78 8.78 -7.65
C ASN A 418 22.56 10.06 -8.02
N GLY A 419 21.88 11.20 -8.11
CA GLY A 419 22.41 12.46 -8.65
C GLY A 419 22.10 12.66 -10.14
N ASP A 420 22.20 13.91 -10.59
CA ASP A 420 21.91 14.37 -11.96
C ASP A 420 23.15 14.95 -12.68
N GLY A 421 24.28 15.11 -11.96
CA GLY A 421 25.54 15.68 -12.41
C GLY A 421 25.57 17.21 -12.44
N VAL A 422 24.62 17.87 -11.79
CA VAL A 422 24.47 19.32 -11.69
C VAL A 422 24.55 19.73 -10.22
N LYS A 423 25.10 20.92 -9.93
CA LYS A 423 25.25 21.40 -8.55
C LYS A 423 23.88 21.70 -7.95
N ASP A 424 23.51 20.99 -6.90
CA ASP A 424 22.41 21.34 -6.02
C ASP A 424 22.90 21.94 -4.69
N THR A 425 22.08 22.82 -4.12
CA THR A 425 22.35 23.46 -2.83
C THR A 425 21.29 23.05 -1.82
N PHE A 426 21.71 22.30 -0.79
CA PHE A 426 20.89 21.96 0.36
C PHE A 426 21.10 23.03 1.43
N LEU A 427 20.09 23.86 1.67
CA LEU A 427 20.21 25.08 2.46
C LEU A 427 19.46 24.96 3.79
N TRP A 428 20.18 25.25 4.88
CA TRP A 428 19.61 25.38 6.21
C TRP A 428 19.67 26.82 6.72
N SER A 429 18.69 27.15 7.55
CA SER A 429 18.59 28.36 8.34
C SER A 429 18.46 28.02 9.84
N GLY A 430 18.75 28.99 10.71
CA GLY A 430 18.69 28.75 12.16
C GLY A 430 17.28 28.45 12.67
N SER A 431 16.23 28.73 11.89
CA SER A 431 14.85 28.39 12.22
C SER A 431 14.49 26.93 11.99
N ASP A 432 15.27 26.21 11.20
CA ASP A 432 14.99 24.84 10.74
C ASP A 432 15.35 23.81 11.82
N PHE A 433 16.34 24.16 12.65
CA PHE A 433 16.82 23.29 13.70
C PHE A 433 15.72 22.86 14.68
N GLY A 434 15.82 21.60 15.10
CA GLY A 434 15.00 21.02 16.15
C GLY A 434 15.33 21.58 17.53
N THR A 435 15.00 20.80 18.55
CA THR A 435 15.31 21.16 19.96
C THR A 435 16.26 20.15 20.57
N THR A 436 16.93 20.50 21.66
CA THR A 436 17.82 19.56 22.37
C THR A 436 17.14 18.28 22.87
N ASN A 437 15.81 18.28 23.01
CA ASN A 437 15.04 17.08 23.39
C ASN A 437 14.44 16.33 22.20
N ALA A 438 14.42 16.96 21.03
CA ALA A 438 13.94 16.40 19.77
C ALA A 438 14.74 17.07 18.64
N PRO A 439 16.01 16.67 18.44
CA PRO A 439 16.81 17.17 17.34
C PRO A 439 16.15 16.76 16.03
N ALA A 440 16.12 17.68 15.06
CA ALA A 440 15.65 17.39 13.72
C ALA A 440 16.70 16.53 12.98
N THR A 441 16.25 15.69 12.06
CA THR A 441 17.10 14.79 11.27
C THR A 441 16.70 14.82 9.81
N ASP A 442 17.48 15.53 9.02
CA ASP A 442 17.27 15.64 7.57
C ASP A 442 18.18 14.66 6.85
N THR A 443 17.68 14.09 5.76
CA THR A 443 18.41 13.09 4.97
C THR A 443 18.52 13.55 3.52
N ILE A 444 19.74 13.79 3.07
CA ILE A 444 20.06 13.96 1.65
C ILE A 444 20.29 12.59 1.04
N MET A 445 19.54 12.27 -0.01
CA MET A 445 19.46 10.89 -0.52
C MET A 445 20.43 10.59 -1.66
N ASP A 446 20.87 11.60 -2.39
CA ASP A 446 21.62 11.43 -3.65
C ASP A 446 22.78 12.43 -3.84
N PHE A 447 23.32 12.96 -2.74
CA PHE A 447 24.40 13.96 -2.73
C PHE A 447 25.62 13.56 -3.60
N GLU A 448 25.99 14.42 -4.54
CA GLU A 448 27.12 14.25 -5.44
C GLU A 448 28.37 14.97 -4.94
N VAL A 449 29.33 14.20 -4.43
CA VAL A 449 30.59 14.73 -3.86
C VAL A 449 31.37 15.56 -4.89
N GLY A 450 31.67 16.81 -4.51
CA GLY A 450 32.42 17.76 -5.34
C GLY A 450 31.58 18.45 -6.42
N ILE A 451 30.27 18.22 -6.41
CA ILE A 451 29.28 18.88 -7.28
C ILE A 451 28.28 19.63 -6.39
N ASP A 452 27.65 18.91 -5.46
CA ASP A 452 26.64 19.45 -4.56
C ASP A 452 27.23 20.14 -3.34
N THR A 453 26.43 21.02 -2.75
CA THR A 453 26.81 21.83 -1.61
C THR A 453 25.75 21.77 -0.52
N ILE A 454 26.21 21.58 0.72
CA ILE A 454 25.45 21.84 1.94
C ILE A 454 25.77 23.26 2.38
N ASN A 455 24.78 24.14 2.46
CA ASN A 455 24.95 25.51 2.90
C ASN A 455 24.32 25.71 4.29
N LEU A 456 25.15 26.08 5.27
CA LEU A 456 24.74 26.35 6.66
C LEU A 456 24.93 27.83 7.05
N GLY A 457 25.11 28.73 6.08
CA GLY A 457 25.49 30.11 6.41
C GLY A 457 24.39 30.93 7.07
N ASP A 458 23.13 30.70 6.70
CA ASP A 458 21.99 31.28 7.42
C ASP A 458 21.67 30.53 8.74
N ALA A 459 22.31 29.37 8.95
CA ALA A 459 22.09 28.48 10.07
C ALA A 459 23.09 28.71 11.21
N LEU A 460 24.33 28.98 10.86
CA LEU A 460 25.42 29.26 11.79
C LEU A 460 25.76 30.75 11.67
N ASP A 461 25.78 31.45 12.81
CA ASP A 461 26.27 32.84 12.86
C ASP A 461 27.79 32.84 12.58
N SER A 462 28.15 32.83 11.29
CA SER A 462 29.52 32.70 10.79
C SER A 462 30.44 33.81 11.30
N GLN A 463 29.87 34.96 11.64
CA GLN A 463 30.55 36.12 12.23
C GLN A 463 31.12 35.84 13.63
N ASN A 464 30.61 34.84 14.34
CA ASN A 464 31.16 34.41 15.63
C ASN A 464 32.20 33.29 15.51
N ILE A 465 32.52 32.83 14.30
CA ILE A 465 33.50 31.77 14.05
C ILE A 465 34.84 32.44 13.79
N GLN A 466 35.70 32.46 14.81
CA GLN A 466 37.00 33.14 14.75
C GLN A 466 38.15 32.18 14.44
N SER A 467 37.88 30.88 14.44
CA SER A 467 38.84 29.81 14.18
C SER A 467 38.14 28.52 13.75
N LEU A 468 38.87 27.60 13.13
CA LEU A 468 38.36 26.27 12.82
C LEU A 468 38.00 25.47 14.09
N ASP A 469 38.67 25.76 15.22
CA ASP A 469 38.32 25.21 16.54
C ASP A 469 36.92 25.65 17.00
N ASP A 470 36.52 26.91 16.74
CA ASP A 470 35.18 27.38 17.05
C ASP A 470 34.12 26.64 16.23
N LEU A 471 34.41 26.40 14.94
CA LEU A 471 33.55 25.59 14.09
C LEU A 471 33.49 24.12 14.55
N ASN A 472 34.62 23.56 14.97
CA ASN A 472 34.72 22.20 15.53
C ASN A 472 33.88 22.02 16.81
N ASN A 473 33.64 23.09 17.57
CA ASN A 473 32.72 23.07 18.71
C ASN A 473 31.23 23.13 18.30
N ARG A 474 30.93 23.58 17.06
CA ARG A 474 29.57 23.73 16.52
C ARG A 474 29.16 22.59 15.60
N LEU A 475 30.11 21.93 14.94
CA LEU A 475 29.88 20.86 13.98
C LEU A 475 30.72 19.63 14.30
N ASN A 476 30.12 18.43 14.21
CA ASN A 476 30.84 17.17 14.32
C ASN A 476 30.45 16.23 13.18
N ILE A 477 31.45 15.63 12.52
CA ILE A 477 31.28 14.79 11.34
C ILE A 477 31.60 13.34 11.72
N ILE A 478 30.54 12.53 11.77
CA ILE A 478 30.61 11.12 12.12
C ILE A 478 30.15 10.24 10.96
N GLU A 479 30.47 8.96 11.01
CA GLU A 479 29.96 7.96 10.08
C GLU A 479 29.11 6.96 10.86
N GLN A 480 27.89 6.71 10.40
CA GLN A 480 27.01 5.70 10.94
C GLN A 480 26.48 4.82 9.82
N GLN A 481 26.74 3.51 9.91
CA GLN A 481 26.18 2.51 9.00
C GLN A 481 26.49 2.75 7.51
N GLY A 482 27.62 3.40 7.20
CA GLY A 482 28.02 3.74 5.83
C GLY A 482 27.50 5.09 5.33
N ASN A 483 26.80 5.86 6.16
CA ASN A 483 26.35 7.22 5.89
C ASN A 483 27.20 8.22 6.67
N THR A 484 27.48 9.36 6.07
CA THR A 484 28.09 10.51 6.75
C THR A 484 27.00 11.31 7.43
N GLU A 485 27.23 11.71 8.67
CA GLU A 485 26.31 12.52 9.46
C GLU A 485 27.04 13.76 9.97
N ILE A 486 26.49 14.93 9.65
CA ILE A 486 26.93 16.23 10.18
C ILE A 486 25.99 16.59 11.34
N GLN A 487 26.54 16.62 12.54
CA GLN A 487 25.80 16.99 13.75
C GLN A 487 26.04 18.45 14.07
N ILE A 488 24.97 19.22 14.24
CA ILE A 488 25.03 20.64 14.60
C ILE A 488 24.67 20.80 16.07
N PHE A 489 25.51 21.53 16.80
CA PHE A 489 25.33 21.78 18.22
C PHE A 489 24.85 23.21 18.51
N ASP A 490 24.06 23.32 19.58
CA ASP A 490 23.79 24.59 20.25
C ASP A 490 24.99 25.07 21.09
N ASP A 491 24.87 26.27 21.67
CA ASP A 491 25.90 26.86 22.53
C ASP A 491 26.18 26.03 23.81
N GLN A 492 25.30 25.09 24.17
CA GLN A 492 25.47 24.16 25.29
C GLN A 492 26.04 22.80 24.84
N HIS A 493 26.51 22.71 23.60
CA HIS A 493 27.07 21.50 22.99
C HIS A 493 26.08 20.33 23.00
N GLN A 494 24.79 20.62 22.83
CA GLN A 494 23.74 19.63 22.61
C GLN A 494 23.36 19.62 21.13
N VAL A 495 23.19 18.42 20.58
CA VAL A 495 22.78 18.26 19.18
C VAL A 495 21.37 18.82 19.01
N VAL A 496 21.18 19.65 17.99
CA VAL A 496 19.87 20.22 17.60
C VAL A 496 19.46 19.85 16.18
N GLN A 497 20.42 19.45 15.35
CA GLN A 497 20.21 19.00 13.98
C GLN A 497 21.19 17.87 13.64
N ASN A 498 20.71 16.87 12.92
CA ASN A 498 21.55 15.92 12.19
C ASN A 498 21.27 16.07 10.70
N ILE A 499 22.31 16.14 9.88
CA ILE A 499 22.21 16.08 8.42
C ILE A 499 22.86 14.78 8.00
N ILE A 500 22.06 13.85 7.48
CA ILE A 500 22.52 12.54 7.02
C ILE A 500 22.71 12.62 5.51
N ILE A 501 23.93 12.33 5.06
CA ILE A 501 24.26 12.14 3.66
C ILE A 501 24.19 10.64 3.39
N ASN A 502 23.04 10.19 2.90
CA ASN A 502 22.74 8.78 2.75
C ASN A 502 23.56 8.14 1.63
N GLY A 503 24.17 6.99 1.89
CA GLY A 503 24.97 6.24 0.92
C GLY A 503 26.36 6.81 0.67
N VAL A 504 26.75 7.90 1.34
CA VAL A 504 28.07 8.53 1.20
C VAL A 504 28.89 8.31 2.48
N SER A 505 29.93 7.49 2.40
CA SER A 505 30.83 7.20 3.53
C SER A 505 31.91 8.28 3.70
N HIS A 506 32.63 8.25 4.82
CA HIS A 506 33.81 9.12 5.01
C HIS A 506 34.86 8.89 3.94
N ASN A 507 35.03 7.65 3.46
CA ASN A 507 35.98 7.37 2.38
C ASN A 507 35.55 7.98 1.05
N ASP A 508 34.24 8.11 0.81
CA ASP A 508 33.73 8.73 -0.41
C ASP A 508 33.95 10.25 -0.39
N LEU A 509 33.80 10.90 0.79
CA LEU A 509 34.03 12.34 0.96
C LEU A 509 35.50 12.73 1.08
N PHE A 510 36.28 11.97 1.86
CA PHE A 510 37.64 12.37 2.27
C PHE A 510 38.76 11.42 1.78
N GLY A 511 38.42 10.34 1.08
CA GLY A 511 39.37 9.33 0.59
C GLY A 511 39.84 8.29 1.61
N ASP A 512 40.82 7.45 1.24
CA ASP A 512 41.20 6.23 2.00
C ASP A 512 41.87 6.47 3.38
N ASN A 513 42.21 7.70 3.76
CA ASN A 513 42.95 8.03 4.99
C ASN A 513 42.08 8.58 6.14
N THR A 514 40.76 8.44 6.03
CA THR A 514 39.76 9.01 6.97
C THR A 514 39.93 8.59 8.42
N ALA A 515 40.42 7.37 8.68
CA ALA A 515 40.55 6.83 10.03
C ALA A 515 41.55 7.61 10.91
N SER A 516 42.44 8.41 10.31
CA SER A 516 43.39 9.27 11.02
C SER A 516 42.98 10.74 11.08
N MET A 517 41.94 11.16 10.35
CA MET A 517 41.50 12.55 10.31
C MET A 517 40.79 12.93 11.60
N THR A 518 41.17 14.09 12.14
CA THR A 518 40.44 14.78 13.20
C THR A 518 39.13 15.37 12.63
N ASN A 519 38.27 15.92 13.49
CA ASN A 519 37.07 16.60 13.01
C ASN A 519 37.41 17.94 12.34
N GLU A 520 38.44 18.65 12.82
CA GLU A 520 39.00 19.84 12.16
C GLU A 520 39.47 19.50 10.74
N ASP A 521 40.28 18.44 10.56
CA ASP A 521 40.74 18.01 9.22
C ASP A 521 39.58 17.71 8.25
N LYS A 522 38.45 17.20 8.79
CA LYS A 522 37.25 16.91 7.98
C LYS A 522 36.49 18.18 7.62
N LEU A 523 36.34 19.11 8.56
CA LEU A 523 35.69 20.40 8.32
C LEU A 523 36.47 21.21 7.30
N ASP A 524 37.78 21.31 7.48
CA ASP A 524 38.71 21.89 6.52
C ASP A 524 38.51 21.29 5.12
N SER A 525 38.53 19.96 5.01
CA SER A 525 38.31 19.27 3.73
C SER A 525 36.93 19.53 3.11
N LEU A 526 35.85 19.64 3.90
CA LEU A 526 34.51 19.92 3.36
C LEU A 526 34.38 21.36 2.85
N LEU A 527 34.94 22.33 3.58
CA LEU A 527 34.93 23.74 3.20
C LEU A 527 35.80 23.95 1.96
N ASN A 528 37.01 23.42 1.99
CA ASN A 528 37.97 23.51 0.89
C ASN A 528 37.45 22.85 -0.40
N SER A 529 36.72 21.73 -0.30
CA SER A 529 36.10 21.08 -1.47
C SER A 529 34.87 21.81 -2.01
N GLY A 530 34.25 22.71 -1.24
CA GLY A 530 32.98 23.38 -1.57
C GLY A 530 31.74 22.52 -1.30
N ASN A 531 31.91 21.34 -0.68
CA ASN A 531 30.83 20.47 -0.26
C ASN A 531 30.06 21.03 0.96
N LEU A 532 30.71 21.89 1.75
CA LEU A 532 30.11 22.66 2.84
C LEU A 532 30.39 24.15 2.62
N GLU A 533 29.38 25.00 2.73
CA GLU A 533 29.49 26.46 2.66
C GLU A 533 28.88 27.10 3.92
N LEU A 534 29.55 28.12 4.48
CA LEU A 534 29.13 28.82 5.71
C LEU A 534 28.93 30.33 5.55
N GLY A 535 29.57 30.96 4.59
CA GLY A 535 29.56 32.41 4.47
C GLY A 535 30.54 32.87 3.42
N ASP A 536 30.44 34.12 3.03
CA ASP A 536 31.36 34.79 2.11
C ASP A 536 32.73 35.10 2.74
N ASN A 537 32.86 34.90 4.05
CA ASN A 537 34.12 34.98 4.78
C ASN A 537 34.93 33.67 4.76
N PHE A 538 34.41 32.62 4.12
CA PHE A 538 35.10 31.35 3.89
C PHE A 538 35.33 31.14 2.40
N GLY A 539 36.57 30.88 2.03
CA GLY A 539 36.99 30.45 0.71
C GLY A 539 36.80 28.95 0.47
N ASN A 540 37.50 28.44 -0.53
CA ASN A 540 37.57 27.05 -0.94
C ASN A 540 38.86 26.85 -1.77
N GLN A 541 39.05 25.67 -2.36
CA GLN A 541 40.24 25.27 -3.13
C GLN A 541 40.58 26.12 -4.39
N GLN A 542 39.83 27.17 -4.67
CA GLN A 542 40.04 28.06 -5.80
C GLN A 542 40.62 29.37 -5.30
N ASP A 543 41.42 30.05 -6.12
CA ASP A 543 41.84 31.43 -5.84
C ASP A 543 40.62 32.33 -5.53
N ASN A 544 40.52 32.81 -4.31
CA ASN A 544 39.41 33.59 -3.79
C ASN A 544 39.80 35.04 -3.49
N THR A 545 38.79 35.90 -3.41
CA THR A 545 38.96 37.28 -2.93
C THR A 545 37.92 37.52 -1.85
N LEU A 546 38.39 37.54 -0.61
CA LEU A 546 37.58 37.68 0.58
C LEU A 546 37.76 39.11 1.12
N ILE A 547 36.68 39.75 1.51
CA ILE A 547 36.70 41.15 1.96
C ILE A 547 36.00 41.22 3.30
N ALA A 548 36.75 41.63 4.32
CA ALA A 548 36.24 41.80 5.67
C ALA A 548 35.27 42.98 5.76
N ASP A 549 34.29 42.85 6.65
CA ASP A 549 33.39 43.93 7.03
C ASP A 549 34.09 45.04 7.85
N ASN A 550 33.35 46.08 8.24
CA ASN A 550 33.92 47.20 9.01
C ASN A 550 33.86 47.00 10.54
N GLN A 551 33.35 45.87 11.02
CA GLN A 551 33.10 45.58 12.43
C GLN A 551 34.14 44.63 13.02
N GLY A 552 34.90 43.92 12.18
CA GLY A 552 35.91 42.96 12.55
C GLY A 552 35.42 41.57 12.18
N GLU A 553 36.07 40.94 11.22
CA GLU A 553 35.65 39.68 10.63
C GLU A 553 36.81 38.69 10.53
N SER A 554 36.50 37.39 10.57
CA SER A 554 37.48 36.33 10.34
C SER A 554 37.34 35.81 8.93
N LEU A 555 38.40 35.93 8.13
CA LEU A 555 38.49 35.44 6.77
C LEU A 555 39.36 34.17 6.71
N PHE A 556 38.90 33.17 5.96
CA PHE A 556 39.58 31.88 5.80
C PHE A 556 39.72 31.54 4.31
N GLY A 557 40.93 31.54 3.75
CA GLY A 557 41.19 31.28 2.33
C GLY A 557 41.09 29.81 1.94
N PHE A 558 41.79 28.93 2.67
CA PHE A 558 41.97 27.49 2.43
C PHE A 558 43.05 27.20 1.37
N ASP A 559 42.79 26.36 0.35
CA ASP A 559 43.77 26.14 -0.73
C ASP A 559 43.52 27.14 -1.87
N GLY A 560 44.56 27.48 -2.62
CA GLY A 560 44.47 28.49 -3.67
C GLY A 560 45.25 29.73 -3.30
N ASN A 561 45.49 30.60 -4.28
CA ASN A 561 46.23 31.84 -4.03
C ASN A 561 45.22 32.94 -3.72
N ASP A 562 44.96 33.17 -2.44
CA ASP A 562 43.84 33.99 -2.00
C ASP A 562 44.22 35.45 -1.79
N ILE A 563 43.23 36.34 -1.97
CA ILE A 563 43.35 37.75 -1.63
C ILE A 563 42.41 38.04 -0.47
N LEU A 564 42.98 38.29 0.71
CA LEU A 564 42.24 38.63 1.92
C LEU A 564 42.36 40.13 2.18
N VAL A 565 41.27 40.87 1.99
CA VAL A 565 41.23 42.32 2.16
C VAL A 565 40.66 42.67 3.53
N ALA A 566 41.46 43.33 4.37
CA ALA A 566 41.04 43.78 5.70
C ALA A 566 40.07 44.98 5.64
N GLY A 567 39.27 45.13 6.70
CA GLY A 567 38.35 46.23 6.95
C GLY A 567 38.77 47.10 8.14
N GLU A 568 37.92 48.05 8.56
CA GLU A 568 38.21 48.96 9.69
C GLU A 568 38.24 48.29 11.08
N GLY A 569 37.82 47.02 11.16
CA GLY A 569 37.64 46.25 12.39
C GLY A 569 38.93 45.62 12.92
N ASN A 570 38.81 44.74 13.92
CA ASN A 570 39.93 43.85 14.27
C ASN A 570 39.71 42.55 13.50
N ASP A 571 40.45 42.37 12.41
CA ASP A 571 40.24 41.23 11.52
C ASP A 571 41.18 40.07 11.86
N ILE A 572 40.73 38.85 11.58
CA ILE A 572 41.55 37.64 11.66
C ILE A 572 41.63 37.08 10.24
N LEU A 573 42.83 37.02 9.68
CA LEU A 573 43.06 36.63 8.30
C LEU A 573 43.86 35.33 8.30
N THR A 574 43.26 34.26 7.77
CA THR A 574 43.90 32.95 7.61
C THR A 574 43.98 32.68 6.11
N GLY A 575 45.20 32.66 5.56
CA GLY A 575 45.40 32.42 4.13
C GLY A 575 45.13 30.96 3.78
N GLY A 576 45.82 30.06 4.48
CA GLY A 576 45.77 28.62 4.28
C GLY A 576 47.00 28.10 3.55
N ASN A 577 46.80 27.27 2.53
CA ASN A 577 47.86 26.73 1.71
C ASN A 577 48.10 27.61 0.49
N ASP A 578 49.19 27.35 -0.25
CA ASP A 578 49.60 28.13 -1.43
C ASP A 578 49.96 29.60 -1.11
N ASP A 579 50.03 30.48 -2.12
CA ASP A 579 50.65 31.81 -1.98
C ASP A 579 49.57 32.89 -1.78
N ASP A 580 49.42 33.39 -0.56
CA ASP A 580 48.33 34.31 -0.21
C ASP A 580 48.72 35.78 -0.16
N MET A 581 47.75 36.67 -0.39
CA MET A 581 47.92 38.12 -0.35
C MET A 581 46.96 38.79 0.64
N PHE A 582 47.54 39.31 1.73
CA PHE A 582 46.81 40.08 2.74
C PHE A 582 46.88 41.57 2.41
N THR A 583 45.74 42.20 2.15
CA THR A 583 45.67 43.54 1.56
C THR A 583 45.01 44.56 2.48
N TRP A 584 45.63 45.74 2.60
CA TRP A 584 45.05 46.90 3.28
C TRP A 584 44.96 48.10 2.34
N HIS A 585 43.77 48.69 2.26
CA HIS A 585 43.51 49.95 1.58
C HIS A 585 43.34 51.08 2.60
N GLU A 586 43.37 52.35 2.17
CA GLU A 586 43.10 53.49 3.08
C GLU A 586 41.70 53.42 3.72
N THR A 587 40.77 52.69 3.09
CA THR A 587 39.43 52.39 3.61
C THR A 587 39.43 51.28 4.66
N SER A 588 40.47 50.45 4.72
CA SER A 588 40.67 49.44 5.77
C SER A 588 41.12 50.08 7.08
N LEU A 589 41.63 51.31 7.07
CA LEU A 589 42.17 51.94 8.29
C LEU A 589 41.10 52.74 9.03
N SER A 590 41.01 52.50 10.34
CA SER A 590 40.12 53.24 11.23
C SER A 590 40.78 54.48 11.88
N THR A 591 39.95 55.37 12.42
CA THR A 591 40.43 56.47 13.29
C THR A 591 40.61 56.04 14.74
N VAL A 592 40.11 54.84 15.08
CA VAL A 592 40.32 54.16 16.35
C VAL A 592 41.41 53.12 16.12
N SER A 593 42.32 52.94 17.06
CA SER A 593 43.31 51.87 16.97
C SER A 593 42.60 50.51 16.97
N ASN A 594 42.78 49.78 15.88
CA ASN A 594 42.39 48.40 15.66
C ASN A 594 43.65 47.54 15.46
N THR A 595 43.47 46.23 15.48
CA THR A 595 44.54 45.24 15.33
C THR A 595 44.03 44.09 14.50
N ASP A 596 44.72 43.84 13.39
CA ASP A 596 44.45 42.70 12.54
C ASP A 596 45.49 41.63 12.80
N THR A 597 45.10 40.38 12.69
CA THR A 597 45.96 39.23 12.97
C THR A 597 45.99 38.33 11.75
N ILE A 598 47.18 38.10 11.19
CA ILE A 598 47.40 37.02 10.22
C ILE A 598 47.87 35.79 11.00
N THR A 599 47.11 34.71 10.94
CA THR A 599 47.31 33.56 11.84
C THR A 599 48.35 32.56 11.35
N ASP A 600 48.61 32.50 10.05
CA ASP A 600 49.35 31.40 9.42
C ASP A 600 50.44 31.84 8.42
N PHE A 601 50.77 33.14 8.37
CA PHE A 601 51.72 33.72 7.41
C PHE A 601 53.00 32.87 7.20
N GLU A 602 53.20 32.39 5.98
CA GLU A 602 54.35 31.60 5.56
C GLU A 602 55.35 32.46 4.76
N LEU A 603 56.58 32.55 5.26
CA LEU A 603 57.65 33.27 4.58
C LEU A 603 57.97 32.66 3.21
N ASP A 604 58.37 33.52 2.27
CA ASP A 604 58.69 33.16 0.89
C ASP A 604 57.50 32.63 0.04
N LYS A 605 56.29 32.62 0.60
CA LYS A 605 55.02 32.31 -0.09
C LYS A 605 54.06 33.50 -0.02
N ASP A 606 53.71 33.90 1.19
CA ASP A 606 52.66 34.90 1.40
C ASP A 606 53.18 36.33 1.33
N GLN A 607 52.28 37.26 1.01
CA GLN A 607 52.58 38.67 0.83
C GLN A 607 51.61 39.59 1.57
N ILE A 608 52.16 40.66 2.14
CA ILE A 608 51.42 41.80 2.70
C ILE A 608 51.40 42.91 1.66
N ASN A 609 50.22 43.19 1.12
CA ASN A 609 49.99 44.30 0.20
C ASN A 609 49.48 45.53 0.96
N ILE A 610 50.35 46.53 1.05
CA ILE A 610 50.08 47.82 1.69
C ILE A 610 50.39 48.98 0.73
N HIS A 611 50.47 48.71 -0.58
CA HIS A 611 50.85 49.71 -1.58
C HIS A 611 50.03 51.00 -1.45
N ASP A 612 48.71 50.86 -1.32
CA ASP A 612 47.76 51.98 -1.20
C ASP A 612 47.97 52.84 0.07
N LEU A 613 48.65 52.31 1.09
CA LEU A 613 48.95 53.07 2.32
C LEU A 613 50.24 53.88 2.21
N LEU A 614 51.11 53.53 1.25
CA LEU A 614 52.44 54.12 1.08
C LEU A 614 52.45 55.24 0.03
N THR A 615 51.50 55.24 -0.90
CA THR A 615 51.46 56.15 -2.06
C THR A 615 50.04 56.35 -2.61
N ASP A 616 49.71 57.59 -3.01
CA ASP A 616 48.49 57.89 -3.78
C ASP A 616 48.66 57.62 -5.30
N ASP A 617 49.88 57.26 -5.74
CA ASP A 617 50.20 56.97 -7.15
C ASP A 617 50.32 55.46 -7.35
N GLU A 618 49.29 54.87 -7.98
CA GLU A 618 49.21 53.44 -8.36
C GLU A 618 50.39 52.98 -9.24
N ASN A 619 51.21 53.87 -9.80
CA ASN A 619 52.37 53.50 -10.63
C ASN A 619 53.71 53.85 -9.96
N ALA A 620 53.70 54.23 -8.68
CA ALA A 620 54.92 54.48 -7.95
C ALA A 620 55.74 53.19 -7.83
N ASN A 621 57.04 53.32 -8.06
CA ASN A 621 58.00 52.27 -7.77
C ASN A 621 58.60 52.56 -6.39
N LEU A 622 58.10 51.87 -5.39
CA LEU A 622 58.48 52.00 -3.99
C LEU A 622 59.71 51.14 -3.70
N ASN A 623 60.51 51.57 -2.75
CA ASN A 623 61.67 50.82 -2.30
C ASN A 623 61.71 50.69 -0.77
N MET A 624 62.72 50.01 -0.27
CA MET A 624 62.92 49.77 1.17
C MET A 624 62.91 51.06 2.02
N ASP A 625 63.45 52.17 1.52
CA ASP A 625 63.44 53.43 2.29
C ASP A 625 62.01 53.99 2.43
N ASP A 626 61.16 53.80 1.42
CA ASP A 626 59.76 54.21 1.45
C ASP A 626 58.96 53.33 2.44
N LEU A 627 59.20 52.01 2.41
CA LEU A 627 58.62 51.04 3.35
C LEU A 627 59.01 51.35 4.80
N LEU A 628 60.31 51.54 5.09
CA LEU A 628 60.82 51.84 6.44
C LEU A 628 60.36 53.21 6.98
N SER A 629 59.84 54.09 6.13
CA SER A 629 59.30 55.38 6.56
C SER A 629 57.87 55.30 7.09
N HIS A 630 57.14 54.23 6.72
CA HIS A 630 55.73 54.02 7.09
C HIS A 630 55.53 52.80 8.00
N VAL A 631 56.42 51.81 7.93
CA VAL A 631 56.30 50.55 8.69
C VAL A 631 57.36 50.50 9.78
N SER A 632 56.91 50.26 11.02
CA SER A 632 57.77 49.86 12.13
C SER A 632 57.37 48.49 12.65
N ALA A 633 58.30 47.78 13.29
CA ALA A 633 58.09 46.41 13.71
C ALA A 633 58.73 46.11 15.07
N ASP A 634 58.08 45.24 15.83
CA ASP A 634 58.61 44.66 17.07
C ASP A 634 58.18 43.21 17.23
N VAL A 635 58.65 42.57 18.30
CA VAL A 635 58.33 41.18 18.63
C VAL A 635 57.69 41.17 20.01
N ASP A 636 56.51 40.57 20.10
CA ASP A 636 55.73 40.56 21.33
C ASP A 636 56.26 39.53 22.36
N GLY A 637 55.63 39.47 23.53
CA GLY A 637 56.00 38.53 24.58
C GLY A 637 55.68 37.05 24.29
N LYS A 638 54.93 36.77 23.22
CA LYS A 638 54.58 35.44 22.72
C LYS A 638 55.49 34.99 21.57
N GLY A 639 56.23 35.93 20.97
CA GLY A 639 57.14 35.69 19.85
C GLY A 639 56.55 36.07 18.49
N ASN A 640 55.35 36.64 18.44
CA ASN A 640 54.70 37.11 17.21
C ASN A 640 55.38 38.40 16.73
N VAL A 641 55.36 38.65 15.42
CA VAL A 641 55.87 39.90 14.84
C VAL A 641 54.73 40.91 14.75
N ASN A 642 54.89 42.06 15.40
CA ASN A 642 53.95 43.17 15.28
C ASN A 642 54.47 44.17 14.26
N LEU A 643 53.60 44.63 13.37
CA LEU A 643 53.84 45.72 12.43
C LEU A 643 52.92 46.89 12.78
N GLU A 644 53.48 48.09 12.89
CA GLU A 644 52.70 49.32 12.90
C GLU A 644 52.90 50.00 11.55
N VAL A 645 51.83 50.09 10.77
CA VAL A 645 51.80 50.70 9.44
C VAL A 645 51.11 52.05 9.53
N SER A 646 51.82 53.13 9.21
CA SER A 646 51.26 54.49 9.16
C SER A 646 50.93 54.89 7.73
N SER A 647 49.73 55.41 7.48
CA SER A 647 49.29 55.84 6.15
C SER A 647 49.57 57.31 5.85
N LEU A 648 49.45 57.72 4.59
CA LEU A 648 49.64 59.11 4.16
C LEU A 648 48.59 60.07 4.75
N GLU A 649 47.40 59.55 5.05
CA GLU A 649 46.32 60.30 5.72
C GLU A 649 46.51 60.42 7.24
N GLY A 650 47.58 59.84 7.79
CA GLY A 650 47.91 59.89 9.22
C GLY A 650 47.06 58.95 10.07
N LYS A 651 46.46 57.94 9.46
CA LYS A 651 45.90 56.78 10.16
C LYS A 651 47.01 55.76 10.40
N SER A 652 46.78 54.80 11.30
CA SER A 652 47.69 53.67 11.45
C SER A 652 46.94 52.36 11.66
N GLN A 653 47.55 51.27 11.21
CA GLN A 653 47.09 49.90 11.40
C GLN A 653 48.14 49.13 12.19
N HIS A 654 47.69 48.39 13.20
CA HIS A 654 48.52 47.41 13.89
C HIS A 654 48.23 46.03 13.29
N ILE A 655 49.25 45.34 12.78
CA ILE A 655 49.15 44.01 12.17
C ILE A 655 50.01 43.04 12.97
N VAL A 656 49.43 41.94 13.42
CA VAL A 656 50.14 40.86 14.11
C VAL A 656 50.33 39.72 13.12
N LEU A 657 51.59 39.33 12.89
CA LEU A 657 51.92 38.11 12.16
C LEU A 657 52.21 37.00 13.17
N GLU A 658 51.32 36.02 13.22
CA GLU A 658 51.55 34.78 13.95
C GLU A 658 52.36 33.81 13.07
N ASN A 659 52.74 32.67 13.63
CA ASN A 659 53.50 31.61 12.95
C ASN A 659 54.91 31.97 12.42
N ILE A 660 55.40 33.19 12.65
CA ILE A 660 56.78 33.59 12.35
C ILE A 660 57.62 33.61 13.62
N ASN A 661 58.68 32.80 13.70
CA ASN A 661 59.68 32.88 14.76
C ASN A 661 60.86 33.78 14.32
N PRO A 662 61.04 34.97 14.91
CA PRO A 662 62.08 35.90 14.45
C PRO A 662 63.51 35.37 14.58
N GLN A 663 63.79 34.47 15.53
CA GLN A 663 65.13 33.91 15.71
C GLN A 663 65.43 32.77 14.75
N GLN A 664 64.44 31.90 14.50
CA GLN A 664 64.62 30.72 13.66
C GLN A 664 64.38 31.02 12.18
N ASP A 665 63.31 31.76 11.89
CA ASP A 665 62.78 31.91 10.53
C ASP A 665 63.36 33.15 9.86
N LEU A 666 63.48 34.26 10.60
CA LEU A 666 64.13 35.50 10.12
C LEU A 666 65.63 35.56 10.43
N GLY A 667 66.16 34.60 11.21
CA GLY A 667 67.59 34.56 11.58
C GLY A 667 68.08 35.74 12.43
N LEU A 668 67.18 36.40 13.16
CA LEU A 668 67.47 37.60 13.94
C LEU A 668 67.92 37.27 15.37
N ALA A 669 68.83 38.09 15.91
CA ALA A 669 69.25 37.96 17.31
C ALA A 669 68.29 38.68 18.27
N ASP A 670 68.30 38.29 19.54
CA ASP A 670 67.56 38.99 20.60
C ASP A 670 67.84 40.50 20.60
N GLY A 671 66.78 41.31 20.53
CA GLY A 671 66.87 42.77 20.48
C GLY A 671 67.18 43.35 19.10
N ALA A 672 66.88 42.63 18.02
CA ALA A 672 66.87 43.17 16.66
C ALA A 672 66.06 44.48 16.58
N SER A 673 66.53 45.43 15.77
CA SER A 673 65.81 46.69 15.57
C SER A 673 64.62 46.49 14.64
N SER A 674 63.64 47.40 14.70
CA SER A 674 62.52 47.44 13.75
C SER A 674 62.99 47.37 12.29
N ALA A 675 64.07 48.08 11.94
CA ALA A 675 64.60 48.07 10.58
C ALA A 675 65.19 46.70 10.18
N ASP A 676 65.78 45.97 11.14
CA ASP A 676 66.30 44.62 10.89
C ASP A 676 65.15 43.64 10.61
N ILE A 677 64.04 43.75 11.36
CA ILE A 677 62.84 42.91 11.18
C ILE A 677 62.18 43.17 9.82
N VAL A 678 61.87 44.44 9.51
CA VAL A 678 61.24 44.82 8.24
C VAL A 678 62.14 44.48 7.04
N SER A 679 63.46 44.68 7.15
CA SER A 679 64.40 44.30 6.09
C SER A 679 64.44 42.79 5.86
N SER A 680 64.34 42.00 6.93
CA SER A 680 64.32 40.55 6.84
C SER A 680 63.03 40.08 6.16
N LEU A 681 61.87 40.57 6.59
CA LEU A 681 60.58 40.26 5.97
C LEU A 681 60.57 40.60 4.47
N PHE A 682 61.04 41.79 4.10
CA PHE A 682 61.16 42.17 2.69
C PHE A 682 62.11 41.26 1.90
N SER A 683 63.20 40.79 2.51
CA SER A 683 64.12 39.85 1.85
C SER A 683 63.53 38.46 1.62
N HIS A 684 62.46 38.12 2.35
CA HIS A 684 61.61 36.95 2.18
C HIS A 684 60.37 37.23 1.31
N ASN A 685 60.40 38.32 0.52
CA ASN A 685 59.29 38.77 -0.34
C ASN A 685 57.94 38.96 0.37
N ALA A 686 57.96 39.15 1.70
CA ALA A 686 56.73 39.25 2.51
C ALA A 686 55.93 40.54 2.26
N PHE A 687 56.44 41.48 1.45
CA PHE A 687 55.75 42.73 1.14
C PHE A 687 55.56 42.88 -0.36
N HIS A 688 54.32 43.13 -0.76
CA HIS A 688 53.95 43.57 -2.10
C HIS A 688 53.82 45.10 -2.09
N ILE A 689 54.86 45.81 -2.55
CA ILE A 689 54.90 47.30 -2.55
C ILE A 689 54.99 47.92 -3.96
N ASP A 690 55.09 47.12 -5.01
CA ASP A 690 55.21 47.57 -6.40
C ASP A 690 54.17 46.89 -7.30
N ASN A 691 53.44 47.66 -8.11
CA ASN A 691 52.52 47.12 -9.13
C ASN A 691 53.22 46.47 -10.34
N THR A 692 54.56 46.39 -10.34
CA THR A 692 55.34 45.75 -11.42
C THR A 692 56.39 44.79 -10.86
N ASN A 693 55.96 43.54 -10.68
CA ASN A 693 56.68 42.33 -10.23
C ASN A 693 56.97 42.23 -8.75
#